data_AF-A0A2K8WTX3-F1
#
_entry.id   AF-A0A2K8WTX3-F1
#
_cell.length_a   1.000
_cell.length_b   1.000
_cell.length_c   1.000
_cell.angle_alpha   90.00
_cell.angle_beta   90.00
_cell.angle_gamma   90.00
#
_symmetry.space_group_name_H-M   'P 1'
#
loop_
_entity.id
_entity.type
_entity.pdbx_description
1 polymer ?
#
loop_
_entity_poly.entity_id
_entity_poly.type
_entity_poly.pdbx_seq_one_letter_code
_entity_poly.pdbx_strand_id
1 'polypeptide(L)'
;MIIKNIITIDHSLFPIPHLNQKYYPELKFFILMIMNLSSYFTLQRRYGRSINLERDFNDVSALNGYVLTDKSVETLKRILLGISGDNKYNCWTLTGVYGTGKSAFVHFLISLLANSKNKLKKKALGIANSSLNDDIILSNIPDDGMVRAIAVSQREAISLTIIRALINGLKDIGGKLSKEFISQLEDLEGRIKDNKTVQNTAIVSIIKDILLQTKKDIILVIDELGKNLEYAVYNQGAEDLYLLQQLAELEAIEGKRIYILGILHQAFTEYGQRLATIQRNEWSKITGRFEDIAFTESTGQMIKLISEAISPNIDNDLEKKIDRYSCYWYQKLESIFKLEKIEQSLIKNIYPLHPLSALILPVLCVKYAQNDRTLFTFITSDEPFSFKKFLEETVIKDDNLPTLKLDQIYDYFISSVGMGLTRVVNFQRWVEIYDLINDAKHLDEDSLRLLKAIGLLNLVSITGITRATRNLVAHSLCDGDDDDKFNYWQEKIDTLLRQGLITHRKQIDELRIWKGSDYNIDAQLESYLKQEQSSLAKLLSQLRPLKPIIAQRHSYQKGTLRYFERHYLDSSVDLTNLECEDNSADGWLGYWLGEEIPSSFPQKTVNGLPVIFIAANNLQVLRLQAQEFSALNRMNNEAKELQSDGVARKEVRYRLIEAQKALDDTLNSVFDFSRGECRCWIGGNLTKIDSVRELNSYLSVLCDETFSKSPILWNELINRRNLTSQGSKARRELITGMINHFSLPKFGFSGYGPEVTMYYSLLQETGIHRPISSAENTLKPSDSKDFALHTTPPLRRYYRFSGRRVGYLCADGWG
;
A
#
# COMPACT_ATOMS: atom_id res chain seq x y z
N MET A 1 -52.03 3.29 21.09
CA MET A 1 -52.34 1.85 20.93
C MET A 1 -51.11 0.93 21.11
N ILE A 2 -49.90 1.47 21.36
CA ILE A 2 -48.64 0.71 21.57
C ILE A 2 -48.29 0.52 23.07
N ILE A 3 -49.10 1.05 23.99
CA ILE A 3 -48.86 0.92 25.45
C ILE A 3 -49.40 -0.40 26.04
N LYS A 4 -50.09 -1.23 25.25
CA LYS A 4 -50.72 -2.48 25.73
C LYS A 4 -49.88 -3.76 25.64
N ASN A 5 -48.70 -3.74 25.01
CA ASN A 5 -47.97 -4.97 24.66
C ASN A 5 -46.63 -5.20 25.38
N ILE A 6 -46.30 -4.45 26.44
CA ILE A 6 -45.02 -4.61 27.16
C ILE A 6 -45.19 -5.21 28.57
N ILE A 7 -46.40 -5.59 28.98
CA ILE A 7 -46.62 -6.27 30.26
C ILE A 7 -47.31 -7.62 30.02
N THR A 8 -46.50 -8.60 29.64
CA THR A 8 -46.77 -10.03 29.87
C THR A 8 -45.56 -10.60 30.57
N ILE A 9 -45.54 -10.45 31.89
CA ILE A 9 -44.63 -11.16 32.78
C ILE A 9 -45.31 -12.50 33.09
N ASP A 10 -44.58 -13.58 32.84
CA ASP A 10 -44.96 -14.96 33.09
C ASP A 10 -45.20 -15.17 34.60
N HIS A 11 -46.42 -15.57 34.97
CA HIS A 11 -46.88 -15.65 36.36
C HIS A 11 -46.66 -17.03 37.01
N SER A 12 -45.80 -17.89 36.46
CA SER A 12 -45.66 -19.27 36.94
C SER A 12 -44.52 -19.55 37.93
N LEU A 13 -43.80 -18.54 38.44
CA LEU A 13 -42.72 -18.75 39.41
C LEU A 13 -42.83 -17.74 40.58
N PHE A 14 -43.21 -18.27 41.76
CA PHE A 14 -43.39 -17.64 43.08
C PHE A 14 -44.77 -17.04 43.44
N PRO A 15 -45.47 -17.57 44.47
CA PRO A 15 -46.64 -16.94 45.05
C PRO A 15 -46.24 -16.02 46.20
N ILE A 16 -46.51 -14.72 46.11
CA ILE A 16 -46.54 -13.83 47.29
C ILE A 16 -47.79 -12.92 47.22
N PRO A 17 -48.56 -12.76 48.32
CA PRO A 17 -49.89 -12.15 48.29
C PRO A 17 -49.88 -10.64 48.53
N HIS A 18 -50.87 -9.97 47.93
CA HIS A 18 -51.47 -8.68 48.32
C HIS A 18 -50.52 -7.54 48.77
N LEU A 19 -50.24 -6.62 47.83
CA LEU A 19 -49.91 -5.24 48.17
C LEU A 19 -50.80 -4.26 47.40
N ASN A 20 -51.31 -3.31 48.17
CA ASN A 20 -52.46 -2.44 47.92
C ASN A 20 -52.29 -1.47 46.75
N GLN A 21 -53.43 -1.20 46.10
CA GLN A 21 -53.69 -0.31 44.97
C GLN A 21 -53.62 1.19 45.33
N LYS A 22 -52.60 1.64 46.07
CA LYS A 22 -52.51 3.03 46.59
C LYS A 22 -51.22 3.81 46.25
N TYR A 23 -50.33 3.27 45.42
CA TYR A 23 -49.06 3.91 45.01
C TYR A 23 -48.95 4.20 43.49
N TYR A 24 -50.08 4.44 42.82
CA TYR A 24 -50.06 4.79 41.38
C TYR A 24 -49.76 6.27 41.03
N PRO A 25 -49.87 7.28 41.91
CA PRO A 25 -49.44 8.64 41.57
C PRO A 25 -47.92 8.86 41.66
N GLU A 26 -47.22 8.09 42.51
CA GLU A 26 -45.78 8.28 42.76
C GLU A 26 -44.91 7.60 41.68
N LEU A 27 -45.34 6.47 41.10
CA LEU A 27 -44.65 5.86 39.95
C LEU A 27 -44.81 6.68 38.66
N LYS A 28 -45.90 7.44 38.49
CA LYS A 28 -46.06 8.36 37.35
C LYS A 28 -45.17 9.61 37.47
N PHE A 29 -44.77 9.97 38.68
CA PHE A 29 -43.82 11.06 38.93
C PHE A 29 -42.36 10.60 38.86
N PHE A 30 -42.07 9.34 39.18
CA PHE A 30 -40.73 8.74 38.99
C PHE A 30 -40.45 8.29 37.55
N ILE A 31 -41.47 8.19 36.70
CA ILE A 31 -41.36 8.06 35.24
C ILE A 31 -41.49 9.46 34.61
N LEU A 32 -40.76 10.44 35.13
CA LEU A 32 -40.20 11.49 34.28
C LEU A 32 -39.12 10.77 33.46
N MET A 33 -39.59 10.25 32.32
CA MET A 33 -38.95 9.20 31.54
C MET A 33 -37.53 9.65 31.15
N ILE A 34 -36.51 9.11 31.83
CA ILE A 34 -35.10 9.15 31.40
C ILE A 34 -35.07 8.48 30.03
N MET A 35 -35.11 9.29 28.98
CA MET A 35 -35.14 8.87 27.60
C MET A 35 -33.80 9.20 26.96
N ASN A 36 -33.24 8.23 26.24
CA ASN A 36 -32.02 8.46 25.47
C ASN A 36 -32.33 9.34 24.26
N LEU A 37 -31.33 10.08 23.78
CA LEU A 37 -31.43 10.91 22.59
C LEU A 37 -31.95 10.12 21.36
N SER A 38 -31.66 8.81 21.27
CA SER A 38 -32.15 7.93 20.20
C SER A 38 -33.68 7.80 20.11
N SER A 39 -34.40 8.14 21.18
CA SER A 39 -35.86 8.18 21.19
C SER A 39 -36.44 9.45 20.56
N TYR A 40 -35.64 10.52 20.53
CA TYR A 40 -35.98 11.84 20.01
C TYR A 40 -35.37 12.10 18.62
N PHE A 41 -34.24 11.46 18.30
CA PHE A 41 -33.53 11.67 17.05
C PHE A 41 -33.29 10.35 16.35
N THR A 42 -33.73 10.26 15.10
CA THR A 42 -33.50 9.11 14.24
C THR A 42 -32.55 9.49 13.11
N LEU A 43 -31.70 8.54 12.71
CA LEU A 43 -30.72 8.77 11.66
C LEU A 43 -31.18 8.14 10.36
N GLN A 44 -31.17 8.93 9.29
CA GLN A 44 -31.55 8.45 7.96
C GLN A 44 -30.41 7.60 7.38
N ARG A 45 -30.56 6.27 7.43
CA ARG A 45 -29.58 5.29 6.88
C ARG A 45 -29.23 5.50 5.41
N ARG A 46 -30.07 6.23 4.66
CA ARG A 46 -29.91 6.48 3.22
C ARG A 46 -28.64 7.28 2.89
N TYR A 47 -28.11 8.04 3.84
CA TYR A 47 -26.87 8.80 3.69
C TYR A 47 -25.59 7.99 4.02
N GLY A 48 -25.73 6.79 4.62
CA GLY A 48 -24.61 6.00 5.13
C GLY A 48 -24.04 4.93 4.19
N ARG A 49 -24.66 4.68 3.03
CA ARG A 49 -24.20 3.61 2.12
C ARG A 49 -23.16 4.15 1.14
N SER A 50 -21.92 3.66 1.25
CA SER A 50 -20.88 3.91 0.25
C SER A 50 -21.33 3.38 -1.13
N ILE A 51 -21.31 4.27 -2.11
CA ILE A 51 -21.68 3.98 -3.50
C ILE A 51 -20.51 3.29 -4.19
N ASN A 52 -20.75 2.11 -4.75
CA ASN A 52 -19.84 1.45 -5.68
C ASN A 52 -20.45 1.54 -7.08
N LEU A 53 -19.76 2.21 -8.00
CA LEU A 53 -20.33 2.55 -9.31
C LEU A 53 -20.66 1.34 -10.18
N GLU A 54 -19.96 0.21 -10.04
CA GLU A 54 -20.28 -1.03 -10.78
C GLU A 54 -21.42 -1.81 -10.12
N ARG A 55 -21.35 -2.02 -8.81
CA ARG A 55 -22.37 -2.78 -8.05
C ARG A 55 -23.72 -2.07 -8.06
N ASP A 56 -23.71 -0.76 -7.86
CA ASP A 56 -24.91 0.04 -7.70
C ASP A 56 -25.39 0.65 -9.04
N PHE A 57 -24.72 0.33 -10.15
CA PHE A 57 -24.95 0.90 -11.49
C PHE A 57 -26.42 1.02 -11.91
N ASN A 58 -27.22 -0.02 -11.65
CA ASN A 58 -28.65 -0.09 -11.98
C ASN A 58 -29.58 -0.08 -10.75
N ASP A 59 -29.06 0.25 -9.57
CA ASP A 59 -29.81 0.29 -8.31
C ASP A 59 -30.49 1.65 -8.11
N VAL A 60 -31.79 1.75 -8.40
CA VAL A 60 -32.57 2.99 -8.17
C VAL A 60 -32.56 3.41 -6.71
N SER A 61 -32.39 2.47 -5.77
CA SER A 61 -32.36 2.79 -4.34
C SER A 61 -31.10 3.57 -3.95
N ALA A 62 -30.02 3.48 -4.73
CA ALA A 62 -28.77 4.21 -4.51
C ALA A 62 -28.91 5.74 -4.68
N LEU A 63 -29.94 6.20 -5.40
CA LEU A 63 -30.29 7.62 -5.51
C LEU A 63 -31.21 8.12 -4.37
N ASN A 64 -31.67 7.26 -3.46
CA ASN A 64 -32.54 7.70 -2.37
C ASN A 64 -31.77 8.60 -1.39
N GLY A 65 -32.26 9.83 -1.18
CA GLY A 65 -31.63 10.75 -0.24
C GLY A 65 -30.35 11.41 -0.76
N TYR A 66 -29.97 11.20 -2.02
CA TYR A 66 -28.87 11.98 -2.60
C TYR A 66 -29.27 13.46 -2.68
N VAL A 67 -28.41 14.34 -2.18
CA VAL A 67 -28.61 15.79 -2.15
C VAL A 67 -27.58 16.44 -3.07
N LEU A 68 -28.05 17.30 -3.98
CA LEU A 68 -27.18 18.12 -4.81
C LEU A 68 -26.61 19.27 -3.99
N THR A 69 -25.31 19.20 -3.73
CA THR A 69 -24.52 20.28 -3.13
C THR A 69 -24.19 21.36 -4.16
N ASP A 70 -23.78 22.55 -3.72
CA ASP A 70 -23.31 23.61 -4.61
C ASP A 70 -22.18 23.12 -5.52
N LYS A 71 -21.26 22.30 -4.99
CA LYS A 71 -20.16 21.77 -5.78
C LYS A 71 -20.60 20.71 -6.78
N SER A 72 -21.57 19.86 -6.41
CA SER A 72 -22.21 18.92 -7.33
C SER A 72 -22.90 19.65 -8.47
N VAL A 73 -23.60 20.75 -8.17
CA VAL A 73 -24.24 21.61 -9.17
C VAL A 73 -23.19 22.23 -10.09
N GLU A 74 -22.16 22.88 -9.56
CA GLU A 74 -21.08 23.48 -10.37
C GLU A 74 -20.43 22.44 -11.30
N THR A 75 -20.12 21.26 -10.78
CA THR A 75 -19.51 20.16 -11.52
C THR A 75 -20.45 19.63 -12.61
N LEU A 76 -21.72 19.44 -12.30
CA LEU A 76 -22.74 19.04 -13.27
C LEU A 76 -22.84 20.05 -14.42
N LYS A 77 -22.87 21.35 -14.11
CA LYS A 77 -22.92 22.42 -15.11
C LYS A 77 -21.73 22.32 -16.08
N ARG A 78 -20.51 22.16 -15.55
CA ARG A 78 -19.29 22.02 -16.38
C ARG A 78 -19.35 20.82 -17.32
N ILE A 79 -19.73 19.66 -16.80
CA ILE A 79 -19.80 18.42 -17.59
C ILE A 79 -20.90 18.52 -18.66
N LEU A 80 -22.10 19.01 -18.31
CA LEU A 80 -23.19 19.12 -19.27
C LEU A 80 -22.91 20.15 -20.38
N LEU A 81 -22.23 21.26 -20.09
CA LEU A 81 -21.78 22.23 -21.11
C LEU A 81 -20.69 21.65 -22.03
N GLY A 82 -19.85 20.74 -21.53
CA GLY A 82 -18.92 20.00 -22.39
C GLY A 82 -19.63 18.98 -23.27
N ILE A 83 -20.67 18.32 -22.76
CA ILE A 83 -21.48 17.37 -23.53
C ILE A 83 -22.28 18.08 -24.63
N SER A 84 -22.83 19.28 -24.39
CA SER A 84 -23.56 20.06 -25.41
C SER A 84 -22.68 20.55 -26.58
N GLY A 85 -21.35 20.50 -26.44
CA GLY A 85 -20.40 20.93 -27.46
C GLY A 85 -20.06 22.41 -27.43
N ASP A 86 -20.57 23.16 -26.44
CA ASP A 86 -20.26 24.59 -26.24
C ASP A 86 -18.83 24.80 -25.71
N ASN A 87 -18.21 23.75 -25.16
CA ASN A 87 -16.87 23.78 -24.59
C ASN A 87 -15.92 22.78 -25.27
N LYS A 88 -14.62 23.06 -25.26
CA LYS A 88 -13.60 22.20 -25.93
C LYS A 88 -13.22 20.93 -25.16
N TYR A 89 -13.65 20.79 -23.91
CA TYR A 89 -13.26 19.67 -23.06
C TYR A 89 -14.25 18.51 -23.17
N ASN A 90 -13.72 17.30 -23.42
CA ASN A 90 -14.43 16.02 -23.44
C ASN A 90 -13.87 15.02 -22.39
N CYS A 91 -12.86 15.42 -21.64
CA CYS A 91 -12.16 14.60 -20.66
C CYS A 91 -11.99 15.36 -19.35
N TRP A 92 -12.40 14.74 -18.24
CA TRP A 92 -12.39 15.34 -16.91
C TRP A 92 -11.80 14.40 -15.86
N THR A 93 -11.19 14.98 -14.83
CA THR A 93 -10.88 14.29 -13.58
C THR A 93 -11.63 14.93 -12.42
N LEU A 94 -12.24 14.10 -11.57
CA LEU A 94 -12.81 14.52 -10.29
C LEU A 94 -11.82 14.18 -9.19
N THR A 95 -11.18 15.22 -8.66
CA THR A 95 -10.10 15.06 -7.67
C THR A 95 -10.58 15.49 -6.29
N GLY A 96 -10.53 14.58 -5.31
CA GLY A 96 -10.83 14.92 -3.92
C GLY A 96 -10.61 13.72 -3.02
N VAL A 97 -10.48 13.92 -1.72
CA VAL A 97 -10.23 12.83 -0.77
C VAL A 97 -11.40 11.84 -0.66
N TYR A 98 -11.18 10.72 0.03
CA TYR A 98 -12.23 9.75 0.31
C TYR A 98 -13.39 10.39 1.08
N GLY A 99 -14.62 9.98 0.76
CA GLY A 99 -15.81 10.45 1.47
C GLY A 99 -16.34 11.83 1.09
N THR A 100 -15.77 12.50 0.07
CA THR A 100 -16.32 13.79 -0.44
C THR A 100 -17.56 13.61 -1.32
N GLY A 101 -18.04 12.38 -1.55
CA GLY A 101 -19.24 12.13 -2.34
C GLY A 101 -19.02 11.99 -3.85
N LYS A 102 -17.77 11.91 -4.35
CA LYS A 102 -17.45 11.76 -5.79
C LYS A 102 -18.26 10.65 -6.46
N SER A 103 -18.19 9.42 -5.95
CA SER A 103 -18.89 8.27 -6.54
C SER A 103 -20.42 8.41 -6.43
N ALA A 104 -20.94 9.08 -5.40
CA ALA A 104 -22.38 9.36 -5.30
C ALA A 104 -22.84 10.39 -6.36
N PHE A 105 -22.07 11.46 -6.54
CA PHE A 105 -22.30 12.44 -7.61
C PHE A 105 -22.22 11.79 -8.99
N VAL A 106 -21.20 10.97 -9.23
CA VAL A 106 -21.05 10.30 -10.52
C VAL A 106 -22.18 9.31 -10.77
N HIS A 107 -22.65 8.58 -9.73
CA HIS A 107 -23.82 7.72 -9.85
C HIS A 107 -25.09 8.50 -10.22
N PHE A 108 -25.27 9.70 -9.65
CA PHE A 108 -26.33 10.61 -10.04
C PHE A 108 -26.19 11.09 -11.50
N LEU A 109 -25.00 11.51 -11.91
CA LEU A 109 -24.70 11.96 -13.28
C LEU A 109 -25.00 10.86 -14.31
N ILE A 110 -24.47 9.65 -14.14
CA ILE A 110 -24.71 8.54 -15.07
C ILE A 110 -26.19 8.11 -15.07
N SER A 111 -26.92 8.37 -13.99
CA SER A 111 -28.36 8.11 -13.92
C SER A 111 -29.14 9.13 -14.76
N LEU A 112 -28.74 10.41 -14.77
CA LEU A 112 -29.28 11.43 -15.68
C LEU A 112 -29.04 11.08 -17.15
N LEU A 113 -27.88 10.49 -17.45
CA LEU A 113 -27.46 10.11 -18.81
C LEU A 113 -28.01 8.74 -19.27
N ALA A 114 -28.84 8.08 -18.47
CA ALA A 114 -29.48 6.83 -18.86
C ALA A 114 -30.54 7.04 -19.96
N ASN A 115 -31.02 5.95 -20.57
CA ASN A 115 -32.11 6.01 -21.54
C ASN A 115 -33.40 6.60 -20.91
N SER A 116 -34.18 7.39 -21.65
CA SER A 116 -35.45 8.01 -21.21
C SER A 116 -36.45 7.04 -20.56
N LYS A 117 -36.44 5.76 -20.96
CA LYS A 117 -37.30 4.72 -20.37
C LYS A 117 -36.80 4.20 -19.01
N ASN A 118 -35.56 4.50 -18.63
CA ASN A 118 -34.94 3.99 -17.40
C ASN A 118 -35.50 4.72 -16.16
N LYS A 119 -35.89 3.95 -15.13
CA LYS A 119 -36.38 4.49 -13.84
C LYS A 119 -35.33 5.36 -13.14
N LEU A 120 -34.04 5.09 -13.36
CA LEU A 120 -32.93 5.90 -12.85
C LEU A 120 -33.00 7.34 -13.35
N LYS A 121 -33.14 7.54 -14.67
CA LYS A 121 -33.22 8.88 -15.28
C LYS A 121 -34.38 9.69 -14.71
N LYS A 122 -35.56 9.08 -14.59
CA LYS A 122 -36.74 9.75 -14.02
C LYS A 122 -36.48 10.26 -12.60
N LYS A 123 -35.83 9.42 -11.77
CA LYS A 123 -35.52 9.79 -10.38
C LYS A 123 -34.42 10.85 -10.30
N ALA A 124 -33.36 10.71 -11.09
CA ALA A 124 -32.28 11.69 -11.15
C ALA A 124 -32.79 13.05 -11.66
N LEU A 125 -33.68 13.07 -12.67
CA LEU A 125 -34.34 14.30 -13.13
C LEU A 125 -35.20 14.94 -12.02
N GLY A 126 -35.90 14.14 -11.21
CA GLY A 126 -36.63 14.65 -10.05
C GLY A 126 -35.73 15.38 -9.04
N ILE A 127 -34.55 14.82 -8.76
CA ILE A 127 -33.54 15.46 -7.91
C ILE A 127 -33.03 16.74 -8.58
N ALA A 128 -32.64 16.67 -9.86
CA ALA A 128 -32.14 17.81 -10.62
C ALA A 128 -33.14 18.98 -10.64
N ASN A 129 -34.40 18.73 -11.00
CA ASN A 129 -35.46 19.74 -11.06
C ASN A 129 -35.80 20.35 -9.70
N SER A 130 -35.61 19.61 -8.61
CA SER A 130 -35.86 20.12 -7.26
C SER A 130 -34.76 21.05 -6.74
N SER A 131 -33.55 20.95 -7.31
CA SER A 131 -32.35 21.63 -6.80
C SER A 131 -31.74 22.64 -7.79
N LEU A 132 -32.06 22.53 -9.08
CA LEU A 132 -31.56 23.40 -10.15
C LEU A 132 -32.70 24.33 -10.62
N ASN A 133 -32.47 25.65 -10.52
CA ASN A 133 -33.36 26.67 -11.09
C ASN A 133 -32.89 27.14 -12.48
N ASP A 134 -32.29 26.25 -13.27
CA ASP A 134 -31.56 26.61 -14.50
C ASP A 134 -31.98 25.70 -15.66
N ASP A 135 -33.06 26.11 -16.35
CA ASP A 135 -33.67 25.36 -17.46
C ASP A 135 -32.69 25.13 -18.63
N ILE A 136 -31.72 26.03 -18.82
CA ILE A 136 -30.72 25.94 -19.89
C ILE A 136 -29.82 24.72 -19.65
N ILE A 137 -29.43 24.46 -18.40
CA ILE A 137 -28.56 23.33 -18.07
C ILE A 137 -29.30 22.01 -18.12
N LEU A 138 -30.57 22.00 -17.73
CA LEU A 138 -31.43 20.82 -17.87
C LEU A 138 -31.65 20.46 -19.35
N SER A 139 -31.69 21.44 -20.25
CA SER A 139 -31.84 21.20 -21.69
C SER A 139 -30.63 20.54 -22.36
N ASN A 140 -29.45 20.59 -21.73
CA ASN A 140 -28.23 19.93 -22.23
C ASN A 140 -28.15 18.43 -21.88
N ILE A 141 -29.14 17.88 -21.16
CA ILE A 141 -29.19 16.45 -20.82
C ILE A 141 -29.66 15.66 -22.06
N PRO A 142 -28.88 14.70 -22.60
CA PRO A 142 -29.26 13.95 -23.79
C PRO A 142 -30.54 13.14 -23.59
N ASP A 143 -31.59 13.40 -24.39
CA ASP A 143 -32.89 12.74 -24.27
C ASP A 143 -32.82 11.22 -24.45
N ASP A 144 -32.12 10.76 -25.50
CA ASP A 144 -31.95 9.34 -25.84
C ASP A 144 -30.96 8.59 -24.95
N GLY A 145 -30.28 9.30 -24.04
CA GLY A 145 -29.24 8.79 -23.16
C GLY A 145 -27.96 8.39 -23.91
N MET A 146 -26.98 7.92 -23.16
CA MET A 146 -25.64 7.56 -23.63
C MET A 146 -25.34 6.07 -23.37
N VAL A 147 -24.28 5.56 -24.00
CA VAL A 147 -23.63 4.31 -23.58
C VAL A 147 -22.86 4.61 -22.29
N ARG A 148 -23.33 4.07 -21.17
CA ARG A 148 -22.78 4.32 -19.83
C ARG A 148 -21.71 3.27 -19.51
N ALA A 149 -20.47 3.50 -19.95
CA ALA A 149 -19.36 2.57 -19.77
C ALA A 149 -18.65 2.84 -18.43
N ILE A 150 -18.72 1.91 -17.47
CA ILE A 150 -18.27 2.15 -16.10
C ILE A 150 -17.49 0.97 -15.54
N ALA A 151 -16.33 1.25 -14.95
CA ALA A 151 -15.57 0.27 -14.18
C ALA A 151 -14.90 0.90 -12.96
N VAL A 152 -14.74 0.12 -11.89
CA VAL A 152 -13.84 0.46 -10.79
C VAL A 152 -12.48 -0.13 -11.10
N SER A 153 -11.45 0.71 -11.08
CA SER A 153 -10.07 0.30 -11.35
C SER A 153 -9.49 -0.52 -10.19
N GLN A 154 -8.68 -1.52 -10.55
CA GLN A 154 -7.74 -2.19 -9.65
C GLN A 154 -6.30 -1.80 -10.04
N ARG A 155 -5.30 -2.32 -9.32
CA ARG A 155 -3.89 -2.14 -9.74
C ARG A 155 -3.61 -3.02 -10.96
N GLU A 156 -4.05 -2.56 -12.12
CA GLU A 156 -4.04 -3.27 -13.39
C GLU A 156 -3.86 -2.31 -14.57
N ALA A 157 -3.71 -2.85 -15.78
CA ALA A 157 -3.64 -2.06 -17.02
C ALA A 157 -4.95 -1.29 -17.29
N ILE A 158 -4.86 -0.06 -17.78
CA ILE A 158 -6.03 0.77 -18.07
C ILE A 158 -6.86 0.23 -19.23
N SER A 159 -6.21 -0.37 -20.22
CA SER A 159 -6.87 -1.12 -21.28
C SER A 159 -7.86 -2.16 -20.74
N LEU A 160 -7.48 -2.89 -19.68
CA LEU A 160 -8.34 -3.86 -19.02
C LEU A 160 -9.56 -3.20 -18.36
N THR A 161 -9.34 -2.10 -17.62
CA THR A 161 -10.43 -1.32 -17.01
C THR A 161 -11.42 -0.79 -18.06
N ILE A 162 -10.92 -0.25 -19.17
CA ILE A 162 -11.74 0.31 -20.26
C ILE A 162 -12.58 -0.79 -20.92
N ILE A 163 -11.99 -1.95 -21.20
CA ILE A 163 -12.72 -3.08 -21.79
C ILE A 163 -13.87 -3.52 -20.87
N ARG A 164 -13.62 -3.68 -19.56
CA ARG A 164 -14.69 -4.01 -18.60
C ARG A 164 -15.78 -2.93 -18.57
N ALA A 165 -15.39 -1.66 -18.58
CA ALA A 165 -16.32 -0.55 -18.59
C ALA A 165 -17.25 -0.59 -19.81
N LEU A 166 -16.69 -0.85 -21.00
CA LEU A 166 -17.45 -0.98 -22.25
C LEU A 166 -18.40 -2.18 -22.23
N ILE A 167 -17.95 -3.34 -21.73
CA ILE A 167 -18.80 -4.52 -21.56
C ILE A 167 -20.00 -4.18 -20.66
N ASN A 168 -19.79 -3.49 -19.55
CA ASN A 168 -20.85 -3.06 -18.64
C ASN A 168 -21.85 -2.11 -19.33
N GLY A 169 -21.35 -1.12 -20.08
CA GLY A 169 -22.19 -0.17 -20.81
C GLY A 169 -23.01 -0.80 -21.94
N LEU A 170 -22.46 -1.79 -22.64
CA LEU A 170 -23.16 -2.53 -23.70
C LEU A 170 -24.24 -3.47 -23.13
N LYS A 171 -23.98 -4.09 -21.97
CA LYS A 171 -24.98 -4.89 -21.24
C LYS A 171 -26.18 -4.05 -20.85
N ASP A 172 -25.97 -2.78 -20.49
CA ASP A 172 -27.03 -1.84 -20.13
C ASP A 172 -27.98 -1.50 -21.29
N ILE A 173 -27.42 -1.25 -22.47
CA ILE A 173 -28.21 -0.95 -23.68
C ILE A 173 -28.95 -2.20 -24.16
N GLY A 174 -28.29 -3.36 -24.11
CA GLY A 174 -28.83 -4.63 -24.58
C GLY A 174 -28.99 -4.71 -26.11
N GLY A 175 -29.44 -5.87 -26.63
CA GLY A 175 -29.64 -6.12 -28.05
C GLY A 175 -28.63 -7.08 -28.69
N LYS A 176 -28.89 -7.49 -29.95
CA LYS A 176 -28.05 -8.47 -30.68
C LYS A 176 -26.65 -7.90 -30.99
N LEU A 177 -26.60 -6.66 -31.46
CA LEU A 177 -25.36 -5.93 -31.74
C LEU A 177 -24.45 -5.85 -30.50
N SER A 178 -25.02 -5.54 -29.33
CA SER A 178 -24.27 -5.48 -28.07
C SER A 178 -23.62 -6.82 -27.70
N LYS A 179 -24.29 -7.95 -27.96
CA LYS A 179 -23.72 -9.29 -27.68
C LYS A 179 -22.50 -9.59 -28.54
N GLU A 180 -22.49 -9.14 -29.79
CA GLU A 180 -21.36 -9.31 -30.70
C GLU A 180 -20.13 -8.52 -30.21
N PHE A 181 -20.30 -7.24 -29.89
CA PHE A 181 -19.22 -6.43 -29.34
C PHE A 181 -18.74 -6.91 -27.97
N ILE A 182 -19.64 -7.37 -27.10
CA ILE A 182 -19.26 -7.95 -25.81
C ILE A 182 -18.36 -9.17 -26.03
N SER A 183 -18.69 -10.06 -26.98
CA SER A 183 -17.84 -11.22 -27.28
C SER A 183 -16.45 -10.83 -27.80
N GLN A 184 -16.34 -9.78 -28.62
CA GLN A 184 -15.05 -9.27 -29.09
C GLN A 184 -14.24 -8.66 -27.94
N LEU A 185 -14.88 -7.92 -27.04
CA LEU A 185 -14.26 -7.33 -25.86
C LEU A 185 -13.82 -8.40 -24.86
N GLU A 186 -14.59 -9.47 -24.65
CA GLU A 186 -14.25 -10.60 -23.79
C GLU A 186 -13.02 -11.38 -24.33
N ASP A 187 -12.87 -11.50 -25.66
CA ASP A 187 -11.65 -12.07 -26.27
C ASP A 187 -10.42 -11.20 -25.99
N LEU A 188 -10.54 -9.87 -26.17
CA LEU A 188 -9.46 -8.94 -25.84
C LEU A 188 -9.11 -8.98 -24.34
N GLU A 189 -10.13 -9.04 -23.46
CA GLU A 189 -9.94 -9.18 -22.02
C GLU A 189 -9.15 -10.45 -21.67
N GLY A 190 -9.53 -11.59 -22.25
CA GLY A 190 -8.84 -12.87 -22.06
C GLY A 190 -7.38 -12.82 -22.52
N ARG A 191 -7.11 -12.19 -23.66
CA ARG A 191 -5.73 -12.01 -24.17
C ARG A 191 -4.88 -11.16 -23.24
N ILE A 192 -5.40 -10.06 -22.71
CA ILE A 192 -4.67 -9.20 -21.77
C ILE A 192 -4.36 -9.96 -20.47
N LYS A 193 -5.33 -10.72 -19.94
CA LYS A 193 -5.13 -11.56 -18.73
C LYS A 193 -4.09 -12.66 -18.93
N ASP A 194 -3.97 -13.19 -20.15
CA ASP A 194 -2.94 -14.15 -20.55
C ASP A 194 -1.56 -13.51 -20.82
N ASN A 195 -1.36 -12.22 -20.48
CA ASN A 195 -0.16 -11.43 -20.80
C ASN A 195 0.18 -11.38 -22.31
N LYS A 196 -0.83 -11.52 -23.19
CA LYS A 196 -0.64 -11.35 -24.63
C LYS A 196 -0.79 -9.87 -24.99
N THR A 197 0.06 -9.40 -25.89
CA THR A 197 0.01 -8.01 -26.38
C THR A 197 -1.32 -7.73 -27.10
N VAL A 198 -2.01 -6.70 -26.66
CA VAL A 198 -3.18 -6.11 -27.35
C VAL A 198 -2.81 -4.70 -27.78
N GLN A 199 -2.95 -4.43 -29.07
CA GLN A 199 -2.68 -3.12 -29.65
C GLN A 199 -3.81 -2.15 -29.30
N ASN A 200 -3.47 -0.94 -28.84
CA ASN A 200 -4.46 0.10 -28.52
C ASN A 200 -5.41 0.41 -29.70
N THR A 201 -4.91 0.28 -30.93
CA THR A 201 -5.71 0.48 -32.16
C THR A 201 -6.93 -0.44 -32.25
N ALA A 202 -6.85 -1.66 -31.70
CA ALA A 202 -7.98 -2.58 -31.66
C ALA A 202 -9.09 -2.06 -30.74
N ILE A 203 -8.72 -1.55 -29.56
CA ILE A 203 -9.67 -0.97 -28.58
C ILE A 203 -10.30 0.29 -29.17
N VAL A 204 -9.48 1.17 -29.76
CA VAL A 204 -9.97 2.39 -30.42
C VAL A 204 -10.93 2.03 -31.55
N SER A 205 -10.62 1.04 -32.40
CA SER A 205 -11.51 0.59 -33.48
C SER A 205 -12.88 0.13 -32.96
N ILE A 206 -12.90 -0.70 -31.92
CA ILE A 206 -14.15 -1.17 -31.33
C ILE A 206 -14.98 -0.01 -30.78
N ILE A 207 -14.35 0.98 -30.15
CA ILE A 207 -15.06 2.19 -29.67
C ILE A 207 -15.68 2.96 -30.85
N LYS A 208 -14.96 3.12 -31.97
CA LYS A 208 -15.51 3.75 -33.18
C LYS A 208 -16.71 2.98 -33.73
N ASP A 209 -16.62 1.65 -33.77
CA ASP A 209 -17.70 0.79 -34.25
C ASP A 209 -18.92 0.85 -33.32
N ILE A 210 -18.72 0.93 -32.00
CA ILE A 210 -19.80 1.14 -31.03
C ILE A 210 -20.49 2.49 -31.31
N LEU A 211 -19.73 3.58 -31.48
CA LEU A 211 -20.31 4.92 -31.77
C LEU A 211 -21.16 4.91 -33.05
N LEU A 212 -20.64 4.33 -34.14
CA LEU A 212 -21.31 4.21 -35.44
C LEU A 212 -22.60 3.39 -35.36
N GLN A 213 -22.53 2.21 -34.75
CA GLN A 213 -23.63 1.25 -34.77
C GLN A 213 -24.71 1.57 -33.72
N THR A 214 -24.32 2.09 -32.56
CA THR A 214 -25.28 2.47 -31.52
C THR A 214 -25.91 3.83 -31.78
N LYS A 215 -25.25 4.71 -32.56
CA LYS A 215 -25.63 6.11 -32.79
C LYS A 215 -25.85 6.87 -31.48
N LYS A 216 -25.07 6.54 -30.46
CA LYS A 216 -25.11 7.16 -29.13
C LYS A 216 -23.71 7.54 -28.70
N ASP A 217 -23.63 8.64 -27.97
CA ASP A 217 -22.40 9.06 -27.31
C ASP A 217 -22.02 8.06 -26.21
N ILE A 218 -20.73 7.94 -25.93
CA ILE A 218 -20.19 7.09 -24.86
C ILE A 218 -19.69 7.97 -23.72
N ILE A 219 -20.13 7.71 -22.49
CA ILE A 219 -19.50 8.24 -21.28
C ILE A 219 -18.71 7.12 -20.61
N LEU A 220 -17.39 7.24 -20.61
CA LEU A 220 -16.46 6.32 -19.97
C LEU A 220 -16.10 6.87 -18.59
N VAL A 221 -16.57 6.18 -17.55
CA VAL A 221 -16.30 6.50 -16.15
C VAL A 221 -15.34 5.48 -15.57
N ILE A 222 -14.20 5.95 -15.05
CA ILE A 222 -13.22 5.12 -14.36
C ILE A 222 -13.15 5.57 -12.91
N ASP A 223 -13.72 4.78 -12.00
CA ASP A 223 -13.53 4.98 -10.57
C ASP A 223 -12.14 4.51 -10.15
N GLU A 224 -11.54 5.16 -9.16
CA GLU A 224 -10.19 4.85 -8.67
C GLU A 224 -9.11 4.86 -9.77
N LEU A 225 -9.21 5.76 -10.77
CA LEU A 225 -8.28 5.86 -11.89
C LEU A 225 -6.80 5.91 -11.45
N GLY A 226 -6.55 6.44 -10.25
CA GLY A 226 -5.22 6.47 -9.62
C GLY A 226 -4.55 5.11 -9.51
N LYS A 227 -5.29 4.00 -9.40
CA LYS A 227 -4.72 2.65 -9.36
C LYS A 227 -4.18 2.19 -10.72
N ASN A 228 -4.85 2.54 -11.81
CA ASN A 228 -4.30 2.35 -13.16
C ASN A 228 -3.06 3.22 -13.36
N LEU A 229 -3.08 4.47 -12.89
CA LEU A 229 -1.92 5.37 -12.95
C LEU A 229 -0.73 4.82 -12.14
N GLU A 230 -0.95 4.36 -10.90
CA GLU A 230 0.07 3.69 -10.09
C GLU A 230 0.63 2.47 -10.82
N TYR A 231 -0.23 1.61 -11.38
CA TYR A 231 0.19 0.42 -12.11
C TYR A 231 1.08 0.74 -13.31
N ALA A 232 0.74 1.78 -14.08
CA ALA A 232 1.52 2.22 -15.23
C ALA A 232 2.94 2.69 -14.83
N VAL A 233 3.08 3.35 -13.67
CA VAL A 233 4.37 3.78 -13.13
C VAL A 233 5.26 2.59 -12.76
N TYR A 234 4.71 1.57 -12.10
CA TYR A 234 5.50 0.41 -11.67
C TYR A 234 5.87 -0.54 -12.81
N ASN A 235 5.03 -0.67 -13.84
CA ASN A 235 5.22 -1.63 -14.92
C ASN A 235 5.71 -1.03 -16.24
N GLN A 236 6.24 0.21 -16.22
CA GLN A 236 6.72 0.94 -17.41
C GLN A 236 5.71 0.99 -18.57
N GLY A 237 4.41 1.03 -18.24
CA GLY A 237 3.29 0.96 -19.20
C GLY A 237 2.98 2.28 -19.90
N ALA A 238 4.00 2.99 -20.42
CA ALA A 238 3.78 4.25 -21.15
C ALA A 238 2.82 4.08 -22.35
N GLU A 239 2.84 2.91 -23.01
CA GLU A 239 1.88 2.56 -24.08
C GLU A 239 0.45 2.42 -23.58
N ASP A 240 0.24 1.92 -22.37
CA ASP A 240 -1.10 1.69 -21.81
C ASP A 240 -1.78 3.05 -21.48
N LEU A 241 -1.02 4.04 -21.01
CA LEU A 241 -1.53 5.40 -20.82
C LEU A 241 -1.68 6.19 -22.12
N TYR A 242 -0.90 5.87 -23.15
CA TYR A 242 -1.09 6.44 -24.48
C TYR A 242 -2.50 6.17 -25.03
N LEU A 243 -3.16 5.08 -24.60
CA LEU A 243 -4.57 4.82 -24.92
C LEU A 243 -5.49 5.96 -24.42
N LEU A 244 -5.29 6.50 -23.21
CA LEU A 244 -6.08 7.64 -22.73
C LEU A 244 -5.91 8.87 -23.62
N GLN A 245 -4.70 9.12 -24.10
CA GLN A 245 -4.46 10.21 -25.04
C GLN A 245 -5.22 9.97 -26.35
N GLN A 246 -5.11 8.77 -26.93
CA GLN A 246 -5.80 8.42 -28.17
C GLN A 246 -7.32 8.55 -28.05
N LEU A 247 -7.89 8.22 -26.89
CA LEU A 247 -9.32 8.39 -26.63
C LEU A 247 -9.71 9.85 -26.39
N ALA A 248 -8.88 10.63 -25.71
CA ALA A 248 -9.14 12.05 -25.49
C ALA A 248 -9.11 12.87 -26.79
N GLU A 249 -8.22 12.49 -27.72
CA GLU A 249 -8.04 13.12 -29.04
C GLU A 249 -8.96 12.52 -30.12
N LEU A 250 -9.85 11.59 -29.75
CA LEU A 250 -10.77 10.97 -30.71
C LEU A 250 -11.84 11.96 -31.17
N GLU A 251 -11.84 12.27 -32.47
CA GLU A 251 -12.83 13.15 -33.09
C GLU A 251 -14.25 12.55 -33.09
N ALA A 252 -15.26 13.41 -33.26
CA ALA A 252 -16.64 12.95 -33.43
C ALA A 252 -16.81 12.08 -34.67
N ILE A 253 -17.56 11.00 -34.53
CA ILE A 253 -17.91 10.08 -35.61
C ILE A 253 -19.42 10.15 -35.80
N GLU A 254 -19.86 10.61 -36.98
CA GLU A 254 -21.27 10.90 -37.27
C GLU A 254 -21.94 11.79 -36.20
N GLY A 255 -21.20 12.76 -35.66
CA GLY A 255 -21.68 13.65 -34.60
C GLY A 255 -21.74 13.01 -33.21
N LYS A 256 -21.24 11.77 -33.04
CA LYS A 256 -21.15 11.06 -31.75
C LYS A 256 -19.73 11.00 -31.22
N ARG A 257 -19.58 11.15 -29.90
CA ARG A 257 -18.27 11.27 -29.22
C ARG A 257 -18.14 10.31 -28.04
N ILE A 258 -16.90 10.08 -27.64
CA ILE A 258 -16.55 9.52 -26.34
C ILE A 258 -16.18 10.66 -25.39
N TYR A 259 -16.67 10.56 -24.15
CA TYR A 259 -16.38 11.44 -23.04
C TYR A 259 -15.72 10.62 -21.94
N ILE A 260 -14.71 11.16 -21.26
CA ILE A 260 -13.94 10.44 -20.23
C ILE A 260 -14.06 11.17 -18.90
N LEU A 261 -14.40 10.43 -17.84
CA LEU A 261 -14.47 10.92 -16.47
C LEU A 261 -13.67 10.00 -15.53
N GLY A 262 -12.50 10.47 -15.11
CA GLY A 262 -11.67 9.78 -14.12
C GLY A 262 -11.96 10.26 -12.71
N ILE A 263 -11.99 9.36 -11.71
CA ILE A 263 -12.14 9.71 -10.30
C ILE A 263 -10.81 9.47 -9.58
N LEU A 264 -10.29 10.49 -8.90
CA LEU A 264 -8.97 10.51 -8.27
C LEU A 264 -9.00 11.03 -6.83
N HIS A 265 -8.00 10.64 -6.03
CA HIS A 265 -7.82 11.11 -4.65
C HIS A 265 -6.92 12.33 -4.53
N GLN A 266 -5.92 12.38 -5.39
CA GLN A 266 -4.96 13.46 -5.52
C GLN A 266 -4.90 13.87 -6.99
N ALA A 267 -4.36 15.05 -7.27
CA ALA A 267 -4.26 15.54 -8.64
C ALA A 267 -3.53 14.52 -9.53
N PHE A 268 -3.96 14.41 -10.79
CA PHE A 268 -3.38 13.46 -11.75
C PHE A 268 -1.84 13.56 -11.84
N THR A 269 -1.28 14.76 -11.69
CA THR A 269 0.15 15.04 -11.70
C THR A 269 0.92 14.38 -10.56
N GLU A 270 0.32 14.20 -9.39
CA GLU A 270 0.97 13.64 -8.20
C GLU A 270 1.33 12.15 -8.38
N TYR A 271 0.55 11.42 -9.17
CA TYR A 271 0.84 10.01 -9.47
C TYR A 271 2.10 9.83 -10.32
N GLY A 272 2.49 10.84 -11.11
CA GLY A 272 3.65 10.81 -12.01
C GLY A 272 4.97 11.25 -11.38
N GLN A 273 5.00 11.70 -10.11
CA GLN A 273 6.22 12.23 -9.48
C GLN A 273 7.36 11.21 -9.40
N ARG A 274 7.05 9.91 -9.37
CA ARG A 274 8.07 8.84 -9.32
C ARG A 274 8.66 8.47 -10.68
N LEU A 275 8.16 9.04 -11.78
CA LEU A 275 8.64 8.71 -13.12
C LEU A 275 9.96 9.41 -13.47
N ALA A 276 10.73 8.81 -14.38
CA ALA A 276 11.89 9.46 -14.99
C ALA A 276 11.46 10.67 -15.86
N THR A 277 12.36 11.62 -16.11
CA THR A 277 12.05 12.90 -16.77
C THR A 277 11.33 12.74 -18.12
N ILE A 278 11.74 11.78 -18.95
CA ILE A 278 11.11 11.52 -20.25
C ILE A 278 9.67 11.01 -20.07
N GLN A 279 9.45 10.09 -19.14
CA GLN A 279 8.12 9.56 -18.82
C GLN A 279 7.22 10.63 -18.18
N ARG A 280 7.77 11.54 -17.35
CA ARG A 280 7.04 12.70 -16.83
C ARG A 280 6.57 13.66 -17.92
N ASN A 281 7.36 13.83 -18.98
CA ASN A 281 6.95 14.67 -20.11
C ASN A 281 5.78 14.06 -20.88
N GLU A 282 5.79 12.75 -21.14
CA GLU A 282 4.63 12.04 -21.70
C GLU A 282 3.43 12.10 -20.74
N TRP A 283 3.67 11.97 -19.43
CA TRP A 283 2.64 12.11 -18.39
C TRP A 283 1.97 13.50 -18.44
N SER A 284 2.77 14.56 -18.57
CA SER A 284 2.29 15.94 -18.62
C SER A 284 1.42 16.20 -19.86
N LYS A 285 1.77 15.62 -21.01
CA LYS A 285 0.96 15.71 -22.24
C LYS A 285 -0.44 15.15 -22.04
N ILE A 286 -0.55 13.99 -21.38
CA ILE A 286 -1.83 13.35 -21.07
C ILE A 286 -2.62 14.22 -20.10
N THR A 287 -1.99 14.72 -19.02
CA THR A 287 -2.67 15.60 -18.05
C THR A 287 -3.26 16.85 -18.69
N GLY A 288 -2.56 17.44 -19.67
CA GLY A 288 -3.04 18.64 -20.37
C GLY A 288 -4.29 18.44 -21.22
N ARG A 289 -4.77 17.20 -21.39
CA ARG A 289 -6.02 16.86 -22.09
C ARG A 289 -7.22 16.70 -21.17
N PHE A 290 -6.99 16.59 -19.87
CA PHE A 290 -8.04 16.47 -18.87
C PHE A 290 -8.23 17.79 -18.15
N GLU A 291 -9.48 18.24 -18.02
CA GLU A 291 -9.82 19.32 -17.08
C GLU A 291 -9.92 18.72 -15.67
N ASP A 292 -9.09 19.19 -14.76
CA ASP A 292 -9.15 18.78 -13.36
C ASP A 292 -10.19 19.59 -12.58
N ILE A 293 -11.23 18.90 -12.10
CA ILE A 293 -12.30 19.46 -11.27
C ILE A 293 -12.06 19.00 -9.83
N ALA A 294 -11.50 19.88 -9.01
CA ALA A 294 -11.39 19.66 -7.58
C ALA A 294 -12.79 19.49 -6.97
N PHE A 295 -13.09 18.33 -6.39
CA PHE A 295 -14.38 17.95 -5.80
C PHE A 295 -14.29 17.98 -4.28
N THR A 296 -14.23 19.19 -3.73
CA THR A 296 -14.17 19.49 -2.30
C THR A 296 -15.33 20.41 -1.92
N GLU A 297 -16.14 19.99 -0.95
CA GLU A 297 -17.24 20.79 -0.40
C GLU A 297 -16.73 21.84 0.60
N SER A 298 -17.48 22.92 0.77
CA SER A 298 -17.26 23.86 1.87
C SER A 298 -17.75 23.27 3.20
N THR A 299 -17.23 23.78 4.33
CA THR A 299 -17.66 23.34 5.66
C THR A 299 -19.16 23.54 5.86
N GLY A 300 -19.68 24.69 5.45
CA GLY A 300 -21.11 24.99 5.53
C GLY A 300 -21.99 23.99 4.76
N GLN A 301 -21.58 23.57 3.55
CA GLN A 301 -22.32 22.56 2.78
C GLN A 301 -22.24 21.18 3.43
N MET A 302 -21.10 20.82 4.01
CA MET A 302 -20.99 19.56 4.75
C MET A 302 -21.91 19.56 5.99
N ILE A 303 -22.01 20.66 6.72
CA ILE A 303 -22.95 20.80 7.85
C ILE A 303 -24.40 20.69 7.38
N LYS A 304 -24.75 21.27 6.22
CA LYS A 304 -26.08 21.08 5.62
C LYS A 304 -26.38 19.60 5.39
N LEU A 305 -25.43 18.84 4.84
CA LEU A 305 -25.58 17.38 4.68
C LEU A 305 -25.74 16.64 6.01
N ILE A 306 -25.04 17.06 7.08
CA ILE A 306 -25.24 16.51 8.43
C ILE A 306 -26.68 16.75 8.89
N SER A 307 -27.20 17.96 8.70
CA SER A 307 -28.56 18.32 9.13
C SER A 307 -29.64 17.49 8.45
N GLU A 308 -29.45 17.11 7.18
CA GLU A 308 -30.37 16.22 6.45
C GLU A 308 -30.32 14.76 6.93
N ALA A 309 -29.21 14.34 7.57
CA ALA A 309 -29.06 12.99 8.10
C ALA A 309 -29.80 12.79 9.44
N ILE A 310 -30.11 13.88 10.15
CA ILE A 310 -30.72 13.87 11.49
C ILE A 310 -32.21 14.19 11.35
N SER A 311 -33.07 13.25 11.73
CA SER A 311 -34.52 13.42 11.73
C SER A 311 -35.05 13.56 13.15
N PRO A 312 -35.50 14.76 13.57
CA PRO A 312 -36.05 14.97 14.89
C PRO A 312 -37.48 14.41 15.00
N ASN A 313 -37.78 13.83 16.14
CA ASN A 313 -39.10 13.40 16.61
C ASN A 313 -39.26 13.93 18.04
N ILE A 314 -39.39 15.24 18.14
CA ILE A 314 -39.40 16.00 19.39
C ILE A 314 -40.74 16.69 19.59
N ASP A 315 -41.07 16.99 20.85
CA ASP A 315 -42.23 17.82 21.17
C ASP A 315 -41.91 19.33 21.05
N ASN A 316 -42.97 20.15 21.14
CA ASN A 316 -42.85 21.60 21.02
C ASN A 316 -42.02 22.26 22.14
N ASP A 317 -41.88 21.63 23.33
CA ASP A 317 -41.10 22.21 24.43
C ASP A 317 -39.61 22.02 24.16
N LEU A 318 -39.21 20.80 23.80
CA LEU A 318 -37.84 20.49 23.42
C LEU A 318 -37.43 21.27 22.17
N GLU A 319 -38.32 21.42 21.19
CA GLU A 319 -38.05 22.24 20.00
C GLU A 319 -37.72 23.70 20.35
N LYS A 320 -38.48 24.33 21.27
CA LYS A 320 -38.20 25.71 21.74
C LYS A 320 -36.89 25.82 22.51
N LYS A 321 -36.49 24.77 23.23
CA LYS A 321 -35.20 24.73 23.93
C LYS A 321 -34.05 24.64 22.92
N ILE A 322 -34.18 23.79 21.90
CA ILE A 322 -33.19 23.68 20.81
C ILE A 322 -33.13 24.97 19.99
N ASP A 323 -34.25 25.66 19.81
CA ASP A 323 -34.27 26.97 19.12
C ASP A 323 -33.45 28.02 19.90
N ARG A 324 -33.64 28.12 21.22
CA ARG A 324 -32.83 28.97 22.11
C ARG A 324 -31.35 28.59 22.10
N TYR A 325 -31.04 27.29 22.17
CA TYR A 325 -29.69 26.76 22.03
C TYR A 325 -29.05 27.20 20.70
N SER A 326 -29.79 27.09 19.59
CA SER A 326 -29.30 27.46 18.27
C SER A 326 -28.98 28.96 18.17
N CYS A 327 -29.83 29.81 18.76
CA CYS A 327 -29.64 31.26 18.80
C CYS A 327 -28.38 31.62 19.60
N TYR A 328 -28.21 31.03 20.78
CA TYR A 328 -27.04 31.23 21.62
C TYR A 328 -25.74 30.91 20.87
N TRP A 329 -25.65 29.70 20.28
CA TRP A 329 -24.44 29.28 19.58
C TRP A 329 -24.19 30.08 18.30
N TYR A 330 -25.24 30.44 17.57
CA TYR A 330 -25.11 31.29 16.39
C TYR A 330 -24.51 32.65 16.74
N GLN A 331 -24.90 33.26 17.86
CA GLN A 331 -24.33 34.51 18.35
C GLN A 331 -22.90 34.35 18.86
N LYS A 332 -22.60 33.30 19.64
CA LYS A 332 -21.25 33.07 20.18
C LYS A 332 -20.19 32.78 19.10
N LEU A 333 -20.60 32.17 17.99
CA LEU A 333 -19.70 31.79 16.89
C LEU A 333 -20.03 32.54 15.58
N GLU A 334 -20.67 33.72 15.70
CA GLU A 334 -21.23 34.48 14.56
C GLU A 334 -20.20 34.74 13.45
N SER A 335 -18.97 35.13 13.83
CA SER A 335 -17.89 35.41 12.88
C SER A 335 -17.51 34.17 12.05
N ILE A 336 -17.49 32.98 12.67
CA ILE A 336 -17.18 31.71 12.04
C ILE A 336 -18.32 31.31 11.10
N PHE A 337 -19.57 31.38 11.58
CA PHE A 337 -20.73 30.94 10.82
C PHE A 337 -21.06 31.85 9.64
N LYS A 338 -20.90 33.18 9.77
CA LYS A 338 -21.07 34.10 8.64
C LYS A 338 -20.06 33.86 7.52
N LEU A 339 -18.80 33.59 7.87
CA LEU A 339 -17.76 33.29 6.88
C LEU A 339 -18.04 31.98 6.13
N GLU A 340 -18.52 30.97 6.83
CA GLU A 340 -18.86 29.65 6.27
C GLU A 340 -20.28 29.57 5.68
N LYS A 341 -21.03 30.69 5.67
CA LYS A 341 -22.43 30.78 5.20
C LYS A 341 -23.38 29.79 5.90
N ILE A 342 -23.19 29.59 7.20
CA ILE A 342 -24.03 28.73 8.03
C ILE A 342 -25.13 29.57 8.67
N GLU A 343 -26.39 29.18 8.48
CA GLU A 343 -27.55 29.85 9.07
C GLU A 343 -27.90 29.25 10.45
N GLN A 344 -28.59 30.02 11.29
CA GLN A 344 -29.09 29.54 12.60
C GLN A 344 -29.99 28.29 12.47
N SER A 345 -30.80 28.23 11.42
CA SER A 345 -31.66 27.08 11.09
C SER A 345 -30.86 25.78 10.96
N LEU A 346 -29.66 25.85 10.37
CA LEU A 346 -28.74 24.73 10.27
C LEU A 346 -28.24 24.29 11.64
N ILE A 347 -27.89 25.25 12.52
CA ILE A 347 -27.45 24.97 13.90
C ILE A 347 -28.55 24.26 14.70
N LYS A 348 -29.81 24.67 14.52
CA LYS A 348 -30.97 23.98 15.09
C LYS A 348 -31.06 22.52 14.61
N ASN A 349 -30.87 22.29 13.31
CA ASN A 349 -31.09 20.99 12.67
C ASN A 349 -29.93 20.00 12.84
N ILE A 350 -28.74 20.44 13.27
CA ILE A 350 -27.62 19.54 13.60
C ILE A 350 -27.65 19.02 15.04
N TYR A 351 -28.49 19.57 15.92
CA TYR A 351 -28.64 19.06 17.28
C TYR A 351 -29.04 17.56 17.26
N PRO A 352 -28.44 16.67 18.08
CA PRO A 352 -27.55 16.92 19.24
C PRO A 352 -26.04 16.88 18.96
N LEU A 353 -25.58 17.25 17.75
CA LEU A 353 -24.17 17.49 17.49
C LEU A 353 -23.77 18.90 17.97
N HIS A 354 -22.67 19.03 18.72
CA HIS A 354 -22.18 20.35 19.13
C HIS A 354 -21.72 21.16 17.90
N PRO A 355 -22.02 22.47 17.77
CA PRO A 355 -21.72 23.26 16.59
C PRO A 355 -20.23 23.30 16.22
N LEU A 356 -19.33 23.34 17.23
CA LEU A 356 -17.89 23.20 16.99
C LEU A 356 -17.49 21.81 16.49
N SER A 357 -18.16 20.75 16.96
CA SER A 357 -17.97 19.39 16.43
C SER A 357 -18.40 19.32 14.96
N ALA A 358 -19.55 19.93 14.61
CA ALA A 358 -20.04 20.00 13.24
C ALA A 358 -19.11 20.79 12.30
N LEU A 359 -18.44 21.83 12.79
CA LEU A 359 -17.44 22.61 12.04
C LEU A 359 -16.15 21.81 11.78
N ILE A 360 -15.70 21.04 12.76
CA ILE A 360 -14.39 20.38 12.74
C ILE A 360 -14.44 19.03 12.02
N LEU A 361 -15.54 18.32 12.18
CA LEU A 361 -15.70 16.96 11.67
C LEU A 361 -15.45 16.83 10.14
N PRO A 362 -15.96 17.72 9.26
CA PRO A 362 -15.64 17.66 7.83
C PRO A 362 -14.15 17.76 7.55
N VAL A 363 -13.44 18.64 8.25
CA VAL A 363 -11.99 18.84 8.06
C VAL A 363 -11.21 17.62 8.53
N LEU A 364 -11.63 16.99 9.63
CA LEU A 364 -11.01 15.76 10.12
C LEU A 364 -11.18 14.60 9.15
N CYS A 365 -12.39 14.43 8.60
CA CYS A 365 -12.64 13.43 7.57
C CYS A 365 -11.75 13.65 6.34
N VAL A 366 -11.55 14.90 5.93
CA VAL A 366 -10.72 15.20 4.76
C VAL A 366 -9.23 14.92 5.00
N LYS A 367 -8.71 15.29 6.18
CA LYS A 367 -7.27 15.24 6.47
C LYS A 367 -6.80 13.91 7.03
N TYR A 368 -7.64 13.22 7.80
CA TYR A 368 -7.25 12.11 8.67
C TYR A 368 -8.02 10.81 8.41
N ALA A 369 -9.14 10.83 7.67
CA ALA A 369 -9.83 9.58 7.37
C ALA A 369 -9.15 8.82 6.21
N GLN A 370 -8.90 7.53 6.43
CA GLN A 370 -8.51 6.59 5.39
C GLN A 370 -9.54 5.44 5.29
N ASN A 371 -9.57 4.83 4.10
CA ASN A 371 -10.28 3.60 3.75
C ASN A 371 -11.82 3.68 3.81
N ASP A 372 -12.47 3.84 4.96
CA ASP A 372 -13.94 3.76 5.06
C ASP A 372 -14.59 4.74 6.07
N ARG A 373 -13.82 5.58 6.76
CA ARG A 373 -14.32 6.48 7.82
C ARG A 373 -14.70 7.87 7.33
N THR A 374 -15.74 7.90 6.49
CA THR A 374 -16.34 9.14 6.00
C THR A 374 -17.16 9.85 7.08
N LEU A 375 -17.56 11.10 6.82
CA LEU A 375 -18.50 11.86 7.64
C LEU A 375 -19.76 11.04 7.94
N PHE A 376 -20.31 10.34 6.93
CA PHE A 376 -21.53 9.57 7.08
C PHE A 376 -21.32 8.25 7.82
N THR A 377 -20.13 7.65 7.72
CA THR A 377 -19.76 6.48 8.54
C THR A 377 -19.78 6.87 10.02
N PHE A 378 -19.21 8.03 10.38
CA PHE A 378 -19.26 8.52 11.76
C PHE A 378 -20.71 8.76 12.23
N ILE A 379 -21.56 9.31 11.37
CA ILE A 379 -22.94 9.63 11.74
C ILE A 379 -23.77 8.36 11.90
N THR A 380 -23.71 7.43 10.95
CA THR A 380 -24.73 6.38 10.79
C THR A 380 -24.28 4.96 11.16
N SER A 381 -22.99 4.73 11.36
CA SER A 381 -22.46 3.40 11.69
C SER A 381 -22.75 2.98 13.13
N ASP A 382 -22.53 1.69 13.40
CA ASP A 382 -22.59 1.10 14.75
C ASP A 382 -21.21 1.05 15.43
N GLU A 383 -20.21 1.77 14.92
CA GLU A 383 -18.86 1.79 15.47
C GLU A 383 -18.82 2.43 16.88
N PRO A 384 -17.87 2.02 17.75
CA PRO A 384 -17.65 2.70 19.04
C PRO A 384 -17.41 4.19 18.83
N PHE A 385 -17.93 5.02 19.73
CA PHE A 385 -17.83 6.49 19.69
C PHE A 385 -18.49 7.17 18.47
N SER A 386 -19.23 6.43 17.63
CA SER A 386 -20.02 7.02 16.54
C SER A 386 -21.13 7.93 17.08
N PHE A 387 -21.67 8.81 16.23
CA PHE A 387 -22.80 9.65 16.60
C PHE A 387 -24.03 8.83 16.97
N LYS A 388 -24.28 7.73 16.25
CA LYS A 388 -25.37 6.80 16.58
C LYS A 388 -25.22 6.23 18.00
N LYS A 389 -24.02 5.79 18.39
CA LYS A 389 -23.75 5.31 19.75
C LYS A 389 -23.99 6.38 20.79
N PHE A 390 -23.56 7.61 20.53
CA PHE A 390 -23.85 8.74 21.40
C PHE A 390 -25.36 8.97 21.61
N LEU A 391 -26.17 8.88 20.56
CA LEU A 391 -27.63 8.97 20.68
C LEU A 391 -28.21 7.85 21.55
N GLU A 392 -27.68 6.63 21.41
CA GLU A 392 -28.12 5.44 22.15
C GLU A 392 -27.73 5.47 23.63
N GLU A 393 -26.64 6.15 24.00
CA GLU A 393 -26.03 6.11 25.34
C GLU A 393 -26.34 7.36 26.19
N THR A 394 -26.75 8.47 25.56
CA THR A 394 -26.90 9.77 26.23
C THR A 394 -28.35 10.06 26.59
N VAL A 395 -28.60 10.41 27.85
CA VAL A 395 -29.92 10.74 28.41
C VAL A 395 -30.14 12.26 28.46
N ILE A 396 -31.35 12.73 28.12
CA ILE A 396 -31.81 14.09 28.46
C ILE A 396 -32.38 14.07 29.90
N LYS A 397 -31.82 14.89 30.80
CA LYS A 397 -32.29 15.06 32.20
C LYS A 397 -32.47 16.54 32.53
N ASP A 398 -33.51 16.86 33.30
CA ASP A 398 -33.69 18.12 34.04
C ASP A 398 -33.22 19.38 33.28
N ASP A 399 -33.82 19.64 32.11
CA ASP A 399 -33.56 20.78 31.21
C ASP A 399 -32.18 20.85 30.55
N ASN A 400 -31.28 19.89 30.78
CA ASN A 400 -29.98 19.85 30.11
C ASN A 400 -30.11 19.32 28.67
N LEU A 401 -29.49 20.01 27.71
CA LEU A 401 -29.42 19.62 26.30
C LEU A 401 -28.01 19.08 25.98
N PRO A 402 -27.72 17.80 26.26
CA PRO A 402 -26.40 17.25 26.02
C PRO A 402 -26.07 17.23 24.53
N THR A 403 -24.80 17.45 24.21
CA THR A 403 -24.29 17.44 22.84
C THR A 403 -23.02 16.63 22.68
N LEU A 404 -22.79 16.13 21.47
CA LEU A 404 -21.55 15.43 21.15
C LEU A 404 -20.41 16.42 20.90
N LYS A 405 -19.42 16.42 21.79
CA LYS A 405 -18.33 17.42 21.89
C LYS A 405 -17.02 16.94 21.27
N LEU A 406 -16.03 17.83 21.19
CA LEU A 406 -14.74 17.58 20.53
C LEU A 406 -13.92 16.47 21.19
N ASP A 407 -13.99 16.31 22.50
CA ASP A 407 -13.32 15.23 23.23
C ASP A 407 -13.80 13.85 22.78
N GLN A 408 -15.10 13.71 22.50
CA GLN A 408 -15.69 12.47 22.00
C GLN A 408 -15.37 12.25 20.52
N ILE A 409 -15.33 13.32 19.71
CA ILE A 409 -14.86 13.25 18.32
C ILE A 409 -13.42 12.74 18.27
N TYR A 410 -12.55 13.22 19.16
CA TYR A 410 -11.17 12.75 19.27
C TYR A 410 -11.12 11.23 19.50
N ASP A 411 -11.92 10.69 20.42
CA ASP A 411 -11.94 9.25 20.72
C ASP A 411 -12.37 8.39 19.52
N TYR A 412 -13.33 8.88 18.72
CA TYR A 412 -13.73 8.19 17.48
C TYR A 412 -12.57 8.12 16.47
N PHE A 413 -11.88 9.24 16.21
CA PHE A 413 -10.78 9.23 15.25
C PHE A 413 -9.57 8.46 15.78
N ILE A 414 -9.23 8.57 17.07
CA ILE A 414 -8.08 7.84 17.65
C ILE A 414 -8.29 6.33 17.70
N SER A 415 -9.46 5.85 18.11
CA SER A 415 -9.74 4.40 18.22
C SER A 415 -9.59 3.64 16.89
N SER A 416 -9.56 4.36 15.77
CA SER A 416 -9.51 3.80 14.42
C SER A 416 -8.16 3.85 13.73
N VAL A 417 -7.23 4.63 14.29
CA VAL A 417 -5.96 4.89 13.67
C VAL A 417 -4.96 3.80 14.11
N GLY A 418 -4.99 2.66 13.40
CA GLY A 418 -3.98 1.61 13.49
C GLY A 418 -2.67 1.98 12.79
N MET A 419 -1.72 1.03 12.70
CA MET A 419 -0.36 1.19 12.14
C MET A 419 -0.26 1.52 10.62
N GLY A 420 -1.33 1.99 9.96
CA GLY A 420 -1.39 2.30 8.51
C GLY A 420 -1.14 3.77 8.12
N LEU A 421 -0.53 4.56 9.00
CA LEU A 421 -0.54 6.03 9.02
C LEU A 421 0.36 6.77 8.00
N THR A 422 0.98 6.05 7.07
CA THR A 422 2.12 6.54 6.26
C THR A 422 1.76 7.68 5.30
N ARG A 423 0.45 7.86 5.04
CA ARG A 423 -0.08 8.85 4.09
C ARG A 423 -0.89 9.99 4.73
N VAL A 424 -0.91 10.10 6.07
CA VAL A 424 -1.69 11.12 6.76
C VAL A 424 -0.91 12.44 6.83
N VAL A 425 -1.52 13.53 6.34
CA VAL A 425 -0.95 14.88 6.43
C VAL A 425 -0.78 15.26 7.90
N ASN A 426 0.39 15.77 8.28
CA ASN A 426 0.79 16.07 9.67
C ASN A 426 0.79 14.83 10.60
N PHE A 427 1.16 13.65 10.09
CA PHE A 427 1.31 12.43 10.91
C PHE A 427 2.09 12.67 12.20
N GLN A 428 3.23 13.35 12.13
CA GLN A 428 4.04 13.76 13.27
C GLN A 428 3.25 14.48 14.37
N ARG A 429 2.43 15.47 14.00
CA ARG A 429 1.62 16.24 14.96
C ARG A 429 0.59 15.34 15.64
N TRP A 430 -0.01 14.42 14.89
CA TRP A 430 -0.95 13.44 15.42
C TRP A 430 -0.29 12.52 16.44
N VAL A 431 0.88 11.98 16.14
CA VAL A 431 1.62 11.10 17.07
C VAL A 431 1.98 11.84 18.35
N GLU A 432 2.47 13.08 18.29
CA GLU A 432 2.80 13.86 19.48
C GLU A 432 1.57 14.11 20.37
N ILE A 433 0.46 14.49 19.76
CA ILE A 433 -0.81 14.75 20.45
C ILE A 433 -1.33 13.47 21.11
N TYR A 434 -1.27 12.35 20.38
CA TYR A 434 -1.67 11.05 20.90
C TYR A 434 -0.80 10.58 22.07
N ASP A 435 0.53 10.59 21.90
CA ASP A 435 1.48 10.16 22.92
C ASP A 435 1.29 11.00 24.21
N LEU A 436 1.17 12.33 24.09
CA LEU A 436 0.99 13.22 25.24
C LEU A 436 -0.33 12.95 25.98
N ILE A 437 -1.44 12.81 25.24
CA ILE A 437 -2.75 12.51 25.86
C ILE A 437 -2.73 11.12 26.51
N ASN A 438 -2.05 10.16 25.89
CA ASN A 438 -1.92 8.81 26.42
C ASN A 438 -1.06 8.78 27.70
N ASP A 439 0.03 9.55 27.75
CA ASP A 439 0.87 9.71 28.94
C ASP A 439 0.11 10.46 30.06
N ALA A 440 -0.77 11.39 29.69
CA ALA A 440 -1.60 12.16 30.60
C ALA A 440 -2.80 11.38 31.19
N LYS A 441 -3.00 10.09 30.87
CA LYS A 441 -4.12 9.26 31.38
C LYS A 441 -4.22 9.13 32.90
N HIS A 442 -3.17 9.51 33.63
CA HIS A 442 -3.15 9.56 35.09
C HIS A 442 -3.85 10.81 35.67
N LEU A 443 -4.17 11.81 34.84
CA LEU A 443 -4.91 13.01 35.24
C LEU A 443 -6.41 12.72 35.39
N ASP A 444 -7.14 13.69 35.96
CA ASP A 444 -8.59 13.63 36.06
C ASP A 444 -9.29 13.71 34.69
N GLU A 445 -10.54 13.25 34.63
CA GLU A 445 -11.32 13.13 33.39
C GLU A 445 -11.47 14.47 32.66
N ASP A 446 -11.74 15.57 33.36
CA ASP A 446 -11.89 16.88 32.73
C ASP A 446 -10.58 17.38 32.13
N SER A 447 -9.45 17.15 32.80
CA SER A 447 -8.13 17.45 32.23
C SER A 447 -7.90 16.68 30.92
N LEU A 448 -8.28 15.40 30.87
CA LEU A 448 -8.19 14.61 29.64
C LEU A 448 -9.10 15.14 28.53
N ARG A 449 -10.36 15.47 28.84
CA ARG A 449 -11.31 16.04 27.89
C ARG A 449 -10.80 17.37 27.31
N LEU A 450 -10.20 18.20 28.16
CA LEU A 450 -9.58 19.45 27.75
C LEU A 450 -8.38 19.24 26.82
N LEU A 451 -7.47 18.31 27.15
CA LEU A 451 -6.34 17.97 26.28
C LEU A 451 -6.81 17.42 24.92
N LYS A 452 -7.82 16.55 24.91
CA LYS A 452 -8.44 16.03 23.67
C LYS A 452 -9.01 17.14 22.79
N ALA A 453 -9.75 18.08 23.38
CA ALA A 453 -10.31 19.22 22.65
C ALA A 453 -9.22 20.11 22.04
N ILE A 454 -8.19 20.47 22.83
CA ILE A 454 -7.05 21.25 22.34
C ILE A 454 -6.31 20.49 21.22
N GLY A 455 -6.02 19.20 21.44
CA GLY A 455 -5.35 18.35 20.47
C GLY A 455 -6.11 18.24 19.15
N LEU A 456 -7.43 18.05 19.20
CA LEU A 456 -8.25 17.97 18.00
C LEU A 456 -8.22 19.28 17.21
N LEU A 457 -8.37 20.43 17.89
CA LEU A 457 -8.25 21.75 17.25
C LEU A 457 -6.87 21.96 16.62
N ASN A 458 -5.81 21.54 17.31
CA ASN A 458 -4.43 21.62 16.84
C ASN A 458 -4.15 20.74 15.60
N LEU A 459 -4.85 19.60 15.45
CA LEU A 459 -4.82 18.76 14.25
C LEU A 459 -5.52 19.43 13.06
N VAL A 460 -6.68 20.02 13.31
CA VAL A 460 -7.49 20.69 12.28
C VAL A 460 -6.74 21.89 11.71
N SER A 461 -6.32 22.82 12.58
CA SER A 461 -5.60 24.02 12.14
C SER A 461 -4.82 24.69 13.27
N ILE A 462 -3.73 25.35 12.88
CA ILE A 462 -2.93 26.24 13.74
C ILE A 462 -3.18 27.72 13.45
N THR A 463 -3.92 28.00 12.37
CA THR A 463 -4.26 29.34 11.89
C THR A 463 -5.75 29.41 11.54
N GLY A 464 -6.28 30.62 11.39
CA GLY A 464 -7.69 30.81 11.03
C GLY A 464 -8.66 30.68 12.21
N ILE A 465 -9.91 30.37 11.87
CA ILE A 465 -11.10 30.52 12.73
C ILE A 465 -11.31 29.36 13.72
N THR A 466 -10.79 28.16 13.42
CA THR A 466 -10.86 26.98 14.31
C THR A 466 -9.58 26.77 15.12
N ARG A 467 -8.76 27.82 15.28
CA ARG A 467 -7.55 27.77 16.10
C ARG A 467 -7.93 27.55 17.57
N ALA A 468 -7.11 26.79 18.29
CA ALA A 468 -7.33 26.49 19.71
C ALA A 468 -7.12 27.72 20.61
N THR A 469 -8.02 28.71 20.55
CA THR A 469 -8.05 29.84 21.48
C THR A 469 -8.62 29.41 22.83
N ARG A 470 -8.33 30.15 23.90
CA ARG A 470 -8.88 29.85 25.23
C ARG A 470 -10.40 29.74 25.20
N ASN A 471 -11.05 30.72 24.57
CA ASN A 471 -12.50 30.78 24.49
C ASN A 471 -13.08 29.64 23.65
N LEU A 472 -12.49 29.34 22.48
CA LEU A 472 -13.01 28.28 21.61
C LEU A 472 -12.90 26.90 22.28
N VAL A 473 -11.79 26.65 22.97
CA VAL A 473 -11.56 25.42 23.72
C VAL A 473 -12.58 25.28 24.85
N ALA A 474 -12.76 26.31 25.69
CA ALA A 474 -13.76 26.28 26.77
C ALA A 474 -15.18 26.08 26.23
N HIS A 475 -15.56 26.80 25.17
CA HIS A 475 -16.86 26.63 24.52
C HIS A 475 -17.06 25.22 23.96
N SER A 476 -16.02 24.57 23.43
CA SER A 476 -16.13 23.21 22.87
C SER A 476 -16.52 22.12 23.88
N LEU A 477 -16.47 22.43 25.17
CA LEU A 477 -16.79 21.52 26.26
C LEU A 477 -18.12 21.88 26.98
N CYS A 478 -18.76 22.98 26.56
CA CYS A 478 -20.05 23.46 27.10
C CYS A 478 -21.23 22.94 26.27
N ASP A 479 -22.41 22.79 26.89
CA ASP A 479 -23.65 22.39 26.20
C ASP A 479 -24.58 23.57 25.90
N GLY A 480 -24.24 24.79 26.30
CA GLY A 480 -25.13 25.94 26.12
C GLY A 480 -24.69 27.14 26.94
N ASP A 481 -25.66 27.99 27.27
CA ASP A 481 -25.47 29.21 28.04
C ASP A 481 -25.28 28.90 29.53
N ASP A 482 -24.03 28.61 29.91
CA ASP A 482 -23.61 28.25 31.26
C ASP A 482 -22.25 28.91 31.56
N ASP A 483 -22.30 30.15 32.03
CA ASP A 483 -21.09 30.95 32.33
C ASP A 483 -20.24 30.31 33.43
N ASP A 484 -20.86 29.60 34.38
CA ASP A 484 -20.14 28.90 35.46
C ASP A 484 -19.29 27.76 34.89
N LYS A 485 -19.85 26.93 34.00
CA LYS A 485 -19.06 25.90 33.29
C LYS A 485 -18.00 26.51 32.39
N PHE A 486 -18.31 27.59 31.69
CA PHE A 486 -17.32 28.27 30.85
C PHE A 486 -16.12 28.74 31.68
N ASN A 487 -16.38 29.39 32.82
CA ASN A 487 -15.33 29.85 33.74
C ASN A 487 -14.56 28.68 34.36
N TYR A 488 -15.23 27.58 34.73
CA TYR A 488 -14.58 26.36 35.18
C TYR A 488 -13.56 25.83 34.16
N TRP A 489 -13.91 25.79 32.87
CA TRP A 489 -12.97 25.36 31.83
C TRP A 489 -11.80 26.34 31.64
N GLN A 490 -12.01 27.64 31.82
CA GLN A 490 -10.92 28.63 31.82
C GLN A 490 -9.94 28.40 32.98
N GLU A 491 -10.43 28.14 34.18
CA GLU A 491 -9.58 27.81 35.34
C GLU A 491 -8.82 26.49 35.15
N LYS A 492 -9.45 25.51 34.50
CA LYS A 492 -8.81 24.24 34.14
C LYS A 492 -7.69 24.43 33.13
N ILE A 493 -7.87 25.30 32.14
CA ILE A 493 -6.82 25.72 31.19
C ILE A 493 -5.63 26.32 31.95
N ASP A 494 -5.86 27.20 32.92
CA ASP A 494 -4.78 27.81 33.72
C ASP A 494 -4.05 26.78 34.60
N THR A 495 -4.73 25.72 35.02
CA THR A 495 -4.12 24.61 35.74
C THR A 495 -3.18 23.81 34.85
N LEU A 496 -3.62 23.44 33.64
CA LEU A 496 -2.77 22.72 32.67
C LEU A 496 -1.59 23.56 32.17
N LEU A 497 -1.76 24.87 32.02
CA LEU A 497 -0.68 25.81 31.68
C LEU A 497 0.38 25.86 32.79
N ARG A 498 -0.04 25.93 34.06
CA ARG A 498 0.88 25.93 35.22
C ARG A 498 1.64 24.62 35.36
N GLN A 499 1.02 23.49 35.00
CA GLN A 499 1.65 22.17 34.98
C GLN A 499 2.59 21.97 33.78
N GLY A 500 2.58 22.88 32.79
CA GLY A 500 3.41 22.79 31.59
C GLY A 500 2.95 21.71 30.60
N LEU A 501 1.73 21.19 30.75
CA LEU A 501 1.15 20.20 29.84
C LEU A 501 0.68 20.82 28.53
N ILE A 502 0.34 22.12 28.56
CA ILE A 502 -0.03 22.91 27.40
C ILE A 502 0.75 24.24 27.41
N THR A 503 0.93 24.85 26.24
CA THR A 503 1.60 26.14 26.06
C THR A 503 0.66 27.16 25.43
N HIS A 504 0.80 28.44 25.81
CA HIS A 504 -0.03 29.54 25.27
C HIS A 504 0.82 30.56 24.51
N ARG A 505 0.58 30.66 23.20
CA ARG A 505 1.20 31.69 22.34
C ARG A 505 0.36 32.96 22.38
N LYS A 506 0.65 33.83 23.35
CA LYS A 506 -0.14 35.03 23.65
C LYS A 506 -0.35 35.97 22.46
N GLN A 507 0.62 36.12 21.54
CA GLN A 507 0.48 37.05 20.40
C GLN A 507 -0.66 36.69 19.45
N ILE A 508 -0.99 35.39 19.36
CA ILE A 508 -1.96 34.85 18.41
C ILE A 508 -3.08 34.07 19.10
N ASP A 509 -3.16 34.16 20.43
CA ASP A 509 -4.07 33.44 21.32
C ASP A 509 -4.24 31.95 20.94
N GLU A 510 -3.15 31.19 20.97
CA GLU A 510 -3.15 29.77 20.60
C GLU A 510 -2.66 28.89 21.76
N LEU A 511 -3.49 27.94 22.16
CA LEU A 511 -3.13 26.83 23.04
C LEU A 511 -2.57 25.67 22.22
N ARG A 512 -1.39 25.17 22.61
CA ARG A 512 -0.74 24.01 21.98
C ARG A 512 -0.39 22.95 23.00
N ILE A 513 -0.64 21.70 22.64
CA ILE A 513 -0.14 20.55 23.41
C ILE A 513 1.13 19.94 22.81
N TRP A 514 1.39 20.11 21.52
CA TRP A 514 2.55 19.51 20.85
C TRP A 514 3.72 20.50 20.75
N LYS A 515 4.95 19.98 20.67
CA LYS A 515 6.18 20.80 20.61
C LYS A 515 6.47 21.23 19.17
N GLY A 516 6.11 20.39 18.20
CA GLY A 516 6.34 20.60 16.77
C GLY A 516 7.80 20.36 16.39
N SER A 517 7.99 19.97 15.13
CA SER A 517 9.31 19.89 14.50
C SER A 517 9.41 20.94 13.41
N ASP A 518 10.50 21.70 13.43
CA ASP A 518 10.88 22.59 12.33
C ASP A 518 11.60 21.82 11.20
N TYR A 519 11.79 20.51 11.35
CA TYR A 519 12.54 19.66 10.41
C TYR A 519 11.63 19.15 9.28
N ASN A 520 11.68 19.81 8.12
CA ASN A 520 10.97 19.38 6.93
C ASN A 520 11.64 18.13 6.31
N ILE A 521 11.16 16.94 6.66
CA ILE A 521 11.70 15.65 6.21
C ILE A 521 11.64 15.54 4.69
N ASP A 522 10.56 15.97 4.04
CA ASP A 522 10.38 15.83 2.59
C ASP A 522 11.40 16.68 1.82
N ALA A 523 11.58 17.94 2.23
CA ALA A 523 12.59 18.83 1.64
C ALA A 523 14.02 18.29 1.84
N GLN A 524 14.29 17.68 2.99
CA GLN A 524 15.59 17.06 3.26
C GLN A 524 15.79 15.78 2.44
N LEU A 525 14.78 14.93 2.35
CA LEU A 525 14.81 13.72 1.52
C LEU A 525 15.12 14.04 0.06
N GLU A 526 14.46 15.06 -0.51
CA GLU A 526 14.79 15.54 -1.86
C GLU A 526 16.24 16.00 -2.00
N SER A 527 16.78 16.68 -0.99
CA SER A 527 18.18 17.11 -0.98
C SER A 527 19.14 15.91 -1.02
N TYR A 528 18.92 14.90 -0.17
CA TYR A 528 19.73 13.67 -0.17
C TYR A 528 19.62 12.91 -1.50
N LEU A 529 18.41 12.83 -2.08
CA LEU A 529 18.20 12.19 -3.38
C LEU A 529 18.95 12.90 -4.51
N LYS A 530 18.98 14.24 -4.51
CA LYS A 530 19.74 15.03 -5.50
C LYS A 530 21.25 14.86 -5.36
N GLN A 531 21.73 14.62 -4.14
CA GLN A 531 23.15 14.38 -3.85
C GLN A 531 23.59 12.95 -4.22
N GLU A 532 22.67 12.00 -4.33
CA GLU A 532 23.00 10.61 -4.65
C GLU A 532 23.25 10.42 -6.16
N GLN A 533 24.53 10.31 -6.52
CA GLN A 533 25.00 10.15 -7.91
C GLN A 533 25.56 8.76 -8.20
N SER A 534 25.50 7.84 -7.24
CA SER A 534 26.05 6.49 -7.39
C SER A 534 25.25 5.66 -8.40
N SER A 535 25.94 4.75 -9.10
CA SER A 535 25.27 3.76 -9.94
C SER A 535 24.44 2.78 -9.10
N LEU A 536 23.44 2.14 -9.73
CA LEU A 536 22.62 1.14 -9.05
C LEU A 536 23.45 -0.02 -8.51
N ALA A 537 24.46 -0.47 -9.27
CA ALA A 537 25.37 -1.52 -8.82
C ALA A 537 26.11 -1.12 -7.55
N LYS A 538 26.68 0.10 -7.52
CA LYS A 538 27.38 0.61 -6.34
C LYS A 538 26.46 0.75 -5.12
N LEU A 539 25.25 1.27 -5.32
CA LEU A 539 24.24 1.40 -4.27
C LEU A 539 23.88 0.03 -3.67
N LEU A 540 23.54 -0.95 -4.50
CA LEU A 540 23.15 -2.27 -4.03
C LEU A 540 24.31 -3.02 -3.38
N SER A 541 25.55 -2.87 -3.87
CA SER A 541 26.73 -3.45 -3.21
C SER A 541 26.92 -2.96 -1.78
N GLN A 542 26.57 -1.71 -1.49
CA GLN A 542 26.63 -1.14 -0.14
C GLN A 542 25.42 -1.53 0.71
N LEU A 543 24.21 -1.45 0.15
CA LEU A 543 22.95 -1.63 0.89
C LEU A 543 22.58 -3.11 1.10
N ARG A 544 22.94 -3.98 0.15
CA ARG A 544 22.58 -5.40 0.09
C ARG A 544 23.73 -6.26 -0.46
N PRO A 545 24.88 -6.33 0.24
CA PRO A 545 26.02 -7.11 -0.23
C PRO A 545 25.65 -8.58 -0.45
N LEU A 546 26.10 -9.13 -1.57
CA LEU A 546 25.78 -10.50 -1.99
C LEU A 546 26.67 -11.51 -1.27
N LYS A 547 26.06 -12.58 -0.75
CA LYS A 547 26.79 -13.71 -0.17
C LYS A 547 27.14 -14.74 -1.25
N PRO A 548 28.33 -15.36 -1.23
CA PRO A 548 28.73 -16.40 -2.18
C PRO A 548 27.72 -17.54 -2.33
N ILE A 549 27.70 -18.20 -3.50
CA ILE A 549 26.82 -19.32 -3.80
C ILE A 549 27.61 -20.60 -4.07
N ILE A 550 27.16 -21.73 -3.52
CA ILE A 550 27.88 -23.01 -3.57
C ILE A 550 27.40 -23.83 -4.77
N ALA A 551 28.33 -24.45 -5.50
CA ALA A 551 28.02 -25.47 -6.50
C ALA A 551 27.70 -26.80 -5.79
N GLN A 552 26.47 -26.92 -5.25
CA GLN A 552 26.10 -27.95 -4.28
C GLN A 552 26.35 -29.39 -4.77
N ARG A 553 25.88 -29.74 -5.97
CA ARG A 553 26.01 -31.11 -6.49
C ARG A 553 27.47 -31.49 -6.71
N HIS A 554 28.24 -30.62 -7.36
CA HIS A 554 29.67 -30.85 -7.60
C HIS A 554 30.43 -30.99 -6.28
N SER A 555 30.20 -30.05 -5.35
CA SER A 555 30.88 -30.02 -4.06
C SER A 555 30.60 -31.28 -3.24
N TYR A 556 29.35 -31.73 -3.22
CA TYR A 556 28.97 -32.98 -2.58
C TYR A 556 29.66 -34.17 -3.26
N GLN A 557 29.53 -34.33 -4.58
CA GLN A 557 30.08 -35.51 -5.28
C GLN A 557 31.61 -35.63 -5.21
N LYS A 558 32.33 -34.51 -5.22
CA LYS A 558 33.80 -34.47 -5.18
C LYS A 558 34.36 -34.37 -3.75
N GLY A 559 33.54 -33.97 -2.78
CA GLY A 559 33.96 -33.68 -1.40
C GLY A 559 34.65 -32.32 -1.21
N THR A 560 35.08 -31.65 -2.29
CA THR A 560 35.70 -30.31 -2.24
C THR A 560 34.64 -29.23 -2.37
N LEU A 561 34.52 -28.36 -1.36
CA LEU A 561 33.64 -27.20 -1.42
C LEU A 561 34.08 -26.25 -2.54
N ARG A 562 33.21 -26.05 -3.53
CA ARG A 562 33.39 -25.08 -4.61
C ARG A 562 32.29 -24.03 -4.56
N TYR A 563 32.67 -22.76 -4.58
CA TYR A 563 31.73 -21.65 -4.52
C TYR A 563 32.07 -20.55 -5.52
N PHE A 564 31.05 -19.77 -5.87
CA PHE A 564 31.13 -18.63 -6.76
C PHE A 564 30.96 -17.36 -5.94
N GLU A 565 31.86 -16.40 -6.17
CA GLU A 565 31.64 -15.02 -5.77
C GLU A 565 30.45 -14.42 -6.52
N ARG A 566 29.80 -13.43 -5.89
CA ARG A 566 28.64 -12.77 -6.46
C ARG A 566 28.83 -11.26 -6.45
N HIS A 567 28.60 -10.65 -7.59
CA HIS A 567 28.86 -9.23 -7.82
C HIS A 567 27.67 -8.54 -8.46
N TYR A 568 27.35 -7.33 -8.02
CA TYR A 568 26.54 -6.40 -8.79
C TYR A 568 27.46 -5.62 -9.72
N LEU A 569 27.09 -5.48 -10.99
CA LEU A 569 27.92 -4.81 -11.99
C LEU A 569 27.09 -4.04 -12.99
N ASP A 570 27.73 -3.08 -13.63
CA ASP A 570 27.18 -2.27 -14.71
C ASP A 570 28.28 -1.99 -15.76
N SER A 571 28.02 -1.05 -16.67
CA SER A 571 28.94 -0.67 -17.74
C SER A 571 30.26 -0.05 -17.27
N SER A 572 30.44 0.23 -15.97
CA SER A 572 31.72 0.71 -15.42
C SER A 572 32.75 -0.41 -15.24
N VAL A 573 32.33 -1.68 -15.27
CA VAL A 573 33.22 -2.84 -15.09
C VAL A 573 33.75 -3.30 -16.44
N ASP A 574 35.07 -3.47 -16.54
CA ASP A 574 35.71 -4.09 -17.70
C ASP A 574 35.48 -5.61 -17.70
N LEU A 575 34.52 -6.05 -18.53
CA LEU A 575 34.18 -7.46 -18.68
C LEU A 575 35.31 -8.31 -19.28
N THR A 576 36.35 -7.72 -19.87
CA THR A 576 37.48 -8.47 -20.44
C THR A 576 38.52 -8.85 -19.39
N ASN A 577 38.51 -8.18 -18.24
CA ASN A 577 39.50 -8.36 -17.18
C ASN A 577 38.85 -8.80 -15.85
N LEU A 578 37.91 -9.74 -15.92
CA LEU A 578 37.21 -10.25 -14.74
C LEU A 578 38.08 -11.21 -13.94
N GLU A 579 38.20 -10.93 -12.65
CA GLU A 579 38.89 -11.74 -11.66
C GLU A 579 38.06 -11.82 -10.38
N CYS A 580 38.22 -12.91 -9.62
CA CYS A 580 37.64 -13.04 -8.28
C CYS A 580 38.44 -12.18 -7.30
N GLU A 581 37.77 -11.46 -6.41
CA GLU A 581 38.44 -10.65 -5.38
C GLU A 581 39.10 -11.54 -4.32
N ASP A 582 38.47 -12.66 -4.01
CA ASP A 582 38.98 -13.70 -3.14
C ASP A 582 39.63 -14.80 -3.99
N ASN A 583 40.94 -14.97 -3.80
CA ASN A 583 41.71 -16.07 -4.39
C ASN A 583 41.19 -17.46 -3.98
N SER A 584 40.22 -17.52 -3.06
CA SER A 584 39.48 -18.70 -2.69
C SER A 584 38.15 -18.97 -3.38
N ALA A 585 37.71 -18.10 -4.27
CA ALA A 585 36.58 -18.41 -5.12
C ALA A 585 36.96 -19.40 -6.24
N ASP A 586 35.99 -20.20 -6.66
CA ASP A 586 36.12 -21.20 -7.70
C ASP A 586 35.29 -20.85 -8.94
N GLY A 587 34.71 -19.65 -8.96
CA GLY A 587 33.86 -19.14 -10.01
C GLY A 587 33.34 -17.74 -9.69
N TRP A 588 32.75 -17.12 -10.70
CA TRP A 588 32.30 -15.73 -10.64
C TRP A 588 30.86 -15.61 -11.16
N LEU A 589 29.98 -14.92 -10.43
CA LEU A 589 28.59 -14.71 -10.83
C LEU A 589 28.20 -13.24 -10.74
N GLY A 590 27.83 -12.65 -11.87
CA GLY A 590 27.46 -11.25 -11.98
C GLY A 590 25.96 -11.02 -12.16
N TYR A 591 25.42 -10.04 -11.43
CA TYR A 591 24.10 -9.46 -11.65
C TYR A 591 24.26 -8.15 -12.42
N TRP A 592 23.91 -8.16 -13.71
CA TRP A 592 24.02 -6.98 -14.56
C TRP A 592 22.89 -6.00 -14.28
N LEU A 593 23.29 -4.76 -13.96
CA LEU A 593 22.41 -3.66 -13.57
C LEU A 593 22.55 -2.43 -14.49
N GLY A 594 23.28 -2.57 -15.60
CA GLY A 594 23.34 -1.54 -16.64
C GLY A 594 22.05 -1.50 -17.46
N GLU A 595 21.65 -0.31 -17.91
CA GLU A 595 20.46 -0.14 -18.76
C GLU A 595 20.61 -0.85 -20.10
N GLU A 596 21.80 -0.76 -20.69
CA GLU A 596 22.17 -1.50 -21.90
C GLU A 596 22.84 -2.82 -21.51
N ILE A 597 22.33 -3.92 -22.04
CA ILE A 597 22.93 -5.24 -21.87
C ILE A 597 23.97 -5.46 -22.97
N PRO A 598 25.22 -5.81 -22.63
CA PRO A 598 26.28 -6.09 -23.59
C PRO A 598 25.86 -7.13 -24.62
N SER A 599 26.38 -6.99 -25.84
CA SER A 599 26.14 -7.94 -26.94
C SER A 599 26.72 -9.33 -26.65
N SER A 600 27.75 -9.42 -25.81
CA SER A 600 28.38 -10.66 -25.39
C SER A 600 28.95 -10.54 -23.99
N PHE A 601 29.10 -11.69 -23.34
CA PHE A 601 29.75 -11.82 -22.03
C PHE A 601 30.91 -12.82 -22.14
N PRO A 602 31.97 -12.65 -21.34
CA PRO A 602 33.11 -13.55 -21.35
C PRO A 602 32.71 -14.96 -20.90
N GLN A 603 33.40 -15.97 -21.45
CA GLN A 603 33.13 -17.37 -21.11
C GLN A 603 33.75 -17.79 -19.77
N LYS A 604 34.88 -17.18 -19.41
CA LYS A 604 35.68 -17.48 -18.22
C LYS A 604 36.32 -16.19 -17.69
N THR A 605 36.78 -16.22 -16.44
CA THR A 605 37.64 -15.17 -15.88
C THR A 605 39.01 -15.21 -16.56
N VAL A 606 39.83 -14.19 -16.31
CA VAL A 606 41.23 -14.14 -16.81
C VAL A 606 42.06 -15.35 -16.36
N ASN A 607 41.75 -15.89 -15.18
CA ASN A 607 42.39 -17.08 -14.60
C ASN A 607 41.72 -18.41 -15.01
N GLY A 608 40.77 -18.38 -15.96
CA GLY A 608 40.11 -19.57 -16.48
C GLY A 608 39.02 -20.15 -15.57
N LEU A 609 38.55 -19.43 -14.56
CA LEU A 609 37.45 -19.85 -13.69
C LEU A 609 36.09 -19.69 -14.41
N PRO A 610 35.10 -20.52 -14.07
CA PRO A 610 33.76 -20.45 -14.65
C PRO A 610 33.04 -19.14 -14.29
N VAL A 611 32.26 -18.62 -15.25
CA VAL A 611 31.53 -17.35 -15.11
C VAL A 611 30.05 -17.53 -15.47
N ILE A 612 29.19 -16.83 -14.71
CA ILE A 612 27.75 -16.69 -14.98
C ILE A 612 27.36 -15.20 -14.94
N PHE A 613 26.50 -14.76 -15.85
CA PHE A 613 25.84 -13.46 -15.77
C PHE A 613 24.33 -13.60 -15.75
N ILE A 614 23.67 -12.73 -15.00
CA ILE A 614 22.23 -12.63 -14.87
C ILE A 614 21.85 -11.18 -15.07
N ALA A 615 21.18 -10.88 -16.18
CA ALA A 615 20.66 -9.54 -16.45
C ALA A 615 19.15 -9.56 -16.28
N ALA A 616 18.63 -8.61 -15.52
CA ALA A 616 17.21 -8.37 -15.40
C ALA A 616 16.80 -7.17 -16.26
N ASN A 617 15.52 -7.13 -16.64
CA ASN A 617 14.94 -5.97 -17.30
C ASN A 617 14.32 -5.02 -16.25
N ASN A 618 13.95 -3.80 -16.67
CA ASN A 618 13.19 -2.84 -15.87
C ASN A 618 13.82 -2.51 -14.49
N LEU A 619 15.05 -1.98 -14.53
CA LEU A 619 15.82 -1.64 -13.32
C LEU A 619 15.45 -0.26 -12.72
N GLN A 620 14.58 0.53 -13.36
CA GLN A 620 14.28 1.90 -12.94
C GLN A 620 13.58 1.95 -11.59
N VAL A 621 12.59 1.09 -11.38
CA VAL A 621 11.88 1.01 -10.08
C VAL A 621 12.86 0.61 -8.98
N LEU A 622 13.69 -0.41 -9.23
CA LEU A 622 14.73 -0.85 -8.30
C LEU A 622 15.70 0.28 -7.96
N ARG A 623 16.07 1.10 -8.96
CA ARG A 623 16.92 2.28 -8.77
C ARG A 623 16.29 3.30 -7.84
N LEU A 624 15.03 3.67 -8.07
CA LEU A 624 14.33 4.64 -7.24
C LEU A 624 14.20 4.15 -5.79
N GLN A 625 13.84 2.88 -5.59
CA GLN A 625 13.73 2.28 -4.26
C GLN A 625 15.09 2.24 -3.54
N ALA A 626 16.17 1.89 -4.25
CA ALA A 626 17.52 1.89 -3.70
C ALA A 626 17.97 3.31 -3.30
N GLN A 627 17.69 4.32 -4.13
CA GLN A 627 18.00 5.73 -3.84
C GLN A 627 17.20 6.26 -2.64
N GLU A 628 15.90 6.00 -2.57
CA GLU A 628 15.04 6.41 -1.45
C GLU A 628 15.50 5.77 -0.14
N PHE A 629 15.75 4.45 -0.15
CA PHE A 629 16.28 3.76 1.03
C PHE A 629 17.68 4.29 1.43
N SER A 630 18.58 4.54 0.46
CA SER A 630 19.89 5.16 0.72
C SER A 630 19.74 6.52 1.40
N ALA A 631 18.91 7.40 0.84
CA ALA A 631 18.67 8.75 1.34
C ALA A 631 18.10 8.75 2.76
N LEU A 632 17.08 7.92 3.03
CA LEU A 632 16.50 7.76 4.36
C LEU A 632 17.51 7.18 5.35
N ASN A 633 18.33 6.21 4.94
CA ASN A 633 19.34 5.59 5.80
C ASN A 633 20.44 6.61 6.17
N ARG A 634 20.90 7.40 5.20
CA ARG A 634 21.85 8.50 5.44
C ARG A 634 21.25 9.56 6.35
N MET A 635 20.03 10.02 6.08
CA MET A 635 19.35 10.99 6.93
C MET A 635 19.22 10.48 8.38
N ASN A 636 18.83 9.22 8.59
CA ASN A 636 18.74 8.61 9.92
C ASN A 636 20.08 8.58 10.68
N ASN A 637 21.20 8.48 9.97
CA ASN A 637 22.53 8.32 10.56
C ASN A 637 23.34 9.63 10.64
N GLU A 638 23.14 10.55 9.69
CA GLU A 638 23.96 11.76 9.48
C GLU A 638 23.25 13.06 9.95
N ALA A 639 21.91 13.13 9.92
CA ALA A 639 21.19 14.37 10.24
C ALA A 639 21.26 14.71 11.73
N LYS A 640 21.92 15.82 12.06
CA LYS A 640 22.14 16.26 13.45
C LYS A 640 20.83 16.71 14.10
N GLU A 641 19.93 17.29 13.32
CA GLU A 641 18.62 17.78 13.74
C GLU A 641 17.76 16.65 14.31
N LEU A 642 17.89 15.43 13.77
CA LEU A 642 17.20 14.25 14.29
C LEU A 642 17.70 13.84 15.67
N GLN A 643 18.89 14.27 16.12
CA GLN A 643 19.41 13.96 17.46
C GLN A 643 18.69 14.76 18.57
N SER A 644 18.26 15.98 18.25
CA SER A 644 17.43 16.81 19.13
C SER A 644 15.93 16.59 18.93
N ASP A 645 15.52 16.18 17.73
CA ASP A 645 14.11 16.01 17.38
C ASP A 645 13.71 14.53 17.38
N GLY A 646 13.22 14.06 18.54
CA GLY A 646 12.79 12.68 18.70
C GLY A 646 11.62 12.27 17.80
N VAL A 647 10.83 13.23 17.33
CA VAL A 647 9.61 12.95 16.55
C VAL A 647 9.95 12.83 15.07
N ALA A 648 10.72 13.77 14.52
CA ALA A 648 11.28 13.63 13.19
C ALA A 648 12.09 12.33 13.07
N ARG A 649 12.83 11.96 14.13
CA ARG A 649 13.57 10.69 14.18
C ARG A 649 12.65 9.47 14.08
N LYS A 650 11.53 9.45 14.82
CA LYS A 650 10.55 8.35 14.76
C LYS A 650 9.98 8.21 13.34
N GLU A 651 9.61 9.33 12.71
CA GLU A 651 9.06 9.32 11.34
C GLU A 651 10.07 8.82 10.31
N VAL A 652 11.31 9.34 10.34
CA VAL A 652 12.37 8.89 9.44
C VAL A 652 12.64 7.38 9.59
N ARG A 653 12.71 6.86 10.83
CA ARG A 653 12.87 5.42 11.08
C ARG A 653 11.74 4.59 10.51
N TYR A 654 10.52 5.08 10.61
CA TYR A 654 9.36 4.38 10.07
C TYR A 654 9.38 4.34 8.54
N ARG A 655 9.59 5.48 7.88
CA ARG A 655 9.76 5.54 6.41
C ARG A 655 10.93 4.68 5.94
N LEU A 656 12.01 4.63 6.71
CA LEU A 656 13.18 3.77 6.43
C LEU A 656 12.80 2.28 6.37
N ILE A 657 11.98 1.80 7.31
CA ILE A 657 11.49 0.40 7.32
C ILE A 657 10.63 0.11 6.10
N GLU A 658 9.75 1.03 5.71
CA GLU A 658 8.92 0.86 4.50
C GLU A 658 9.76 0.83 3.22
N ALA A 659 10.67 1.79 3.06
CA ALA A 659 11.59 1.83 1.92
C ALA A 659 12.48 0.57 1.88
N GLN A 660 12.88 0.05 3.04
CA GLN A 660 13.62 -1.20 3.14
C GLN A 660 12.83 -2.37 2.54
N LYS A 661 11.57 -2.51 2.96
CA LYS A 661 10.69 -3.57 2.48
C LYS A 661 10.43 -3.43 0.99
N ALA A 662 10.12 -2.22 0.52
CA ALA A 662 9.89 -1.95 -0.90
C ALA A 662 11.13 -2.27 -1.77
N LEU A 663 12.33 -1.94 -1.29
CA LEU A 663 13.60 -2.31 -1.94
C LEU A 663 13.76 -3.83 -2.01
N ASP A 664 13.56 -4.54 -0.89
CA ASP A 664 13.75 -6.00 -0.82
C ASP A 664 12.73 -6.73 -1.70
N ASP A 665 11.46 -6.33 -1.66
CA ASP A 665 10.39 -6.90 -2.50
C ASP A 665 10.70 -6.67 -3.98
N THR A 666 11.15 -5.47 -4.36
CA THR A 666 11.51 -5.13 -5.75
C THR A 666 12.74 -5.90 -6.20
N LEU A 667 13.79 -5.99 -5.37
CA LEU A 667 15.02 -6.72 -5.71
C LEU A 667 14.74 -8.21 -5.94
N ASN A 668 13.94 -8.83 -5.09
CA ASN A 668 13.52 -10.22 -5.25
C ASN A 668 12.68 -10.41 -6.52
N SER A 669 11.78 -9.47 -6.80
CA SER A 669 10.91 -9.48 -7.97
C SER A 669 11.69 -9.37 -9.28
N VAL A 670 12.73 -8.52 -9.34
CA VAL A 670 13.53 -8.25 -10.55
C VAL A 670 14.37 -9.46 -10.95
N PHE A 671 14.86 -10.23 -9.98
CA PHE A 671 15.66 -11.45 -10.23
C PHE A 671 14.86 -12.75 -10.04
N ASP A 672 13.54 -12.69 -10.15
CA ASP A 672 12.66 -13.86 -10.11
C ASP A 672 12.60 -14.57 -11.47
N PHE A 673 13.26 -15.72 -11.56
CA PHE A 673 13.27 -16.54 -12.78
C PHE A 673 11.89 -17.01 -13.23
N SER A 674 10.91 -17.12 -12.32
CA SER A 674 9.57 -17.61 -12.67
C SER A 674 8.81 -16.67 -13.63
N ARG A 675 9.23 -15.41 -13.71
CA ARG A 675 8.67 -14.40 -14.62
C ARG A 675 9.20 -14.51 -16.05
N GLY A 676 10.30 -15.23 -16.26
CA GLY A 676 10.91 -15.41 -17.59
C GLY A 676 11.57 -14.15 -18.18
N GLU A 677 11.71 -13.08 -17.40
CA GLU A 677 12.28 -11.80 -17.85
C GLU A 677 13.82 -11.73 -17.69
N CYS A 678 14.39 -12.60 -16.86
CA CYS A 678 15.83 -12.68 -16.65
C CYS A 678 16.53 -13.31 -17.86
N ARG A 679 17.59 -12.68 -18.34
CA ARG A 679 18.50 -13.24 -19.34
C ARG A 679 19.78 -13.72 -18.67
N CYS A 680 20.16 -14.96 -18.92
CA CYS A 680 21.34 -15.56 -18.29
C CYS A 680 22.38 -15.96 -19.32
N TRP A 681 23.65 -15.72 -19.02
CA TRP A 681 24.78 -16.20 -19.80
C TRP A 681 25.58 -17.19 -18.96
N ILE A 682 25.66 -18.43 -19.43
CA ILE A 682 26.38 -19.52 -18.77
C ILE A 682 27.60 -19.85 -19.63
N GLY A 683 28.80 -19.55 -19.13
CA GLY A 683 30.02 -19.68 -19.92
C GLY A 683 29.96 -18.90 -21.24
N GLY A 684 29.37 -17.70 -21.22
CA GLY A 684 29.21 -16.81 -22.39
C GLY A 684 28.06 -17.14 -23.33
N ASN A 685 27.35 -18.26 -23.14
CA ASN A 685 26.20 -18.63 -23.97
C ASN A 685 24.88 -18.19 -23.34
N LEU A 686 24.04 -17.49 -24.11
CA LEU A 686 22.69 -17.12 -23.68
C LEU A 686 21.87 -18.39 -23.43
N THR A 687 21.44 -18.56 -22.19
CA THR A 687 20.78 -19.77 -21.70
C THR A 687 19.52 -19.36 -20.96
N LYS A 688 18.39 -20.01 -21.26
CA LYS A 688 17.14 -19.79 -20.53
C LYS A 688 17.20 -20.53 -19.19
N ILE A 689 16.82 -19.86 -18.11
CA ILE A 689 16.76 -20.41 -16.76
C ILE A 689 15.39 -20.06 -16.17
N ASP A 690 14.63 -21.09 -15.79
CA ASP A 690 13.27 -20.94 -15.27
C ASP A 690 13.21 -21.03 -13.74
N SER A 691 14.31 -21.38 -13.07
CA SER A 691 14.34 -21.49 -11.61
C SER A 691 15.73 -21.37 -10.97
N VAL A 692 15.76 -21.02 -9.68
CA VAL A 692 16.97 -21.04 -8.84
C VAL A 692 17.60 -22.44 -8.76
N ARG A 693 16.78 -23.49 -8.84
CA ARG A 693 17.27 -24.89 -8.86
C ARG A 693 18.10 -25.17 -10.11
N GLU A 694 17.65 -24.66 -11.26
CA GLU A 694 18.34 -24.80 -12.53
C GLU A 694 19.65 -24.00 -12.54
N LEU A 695 19.66 -22.77 -12.02
CA LEU A 695 20.91 -22.02 -11.79
C LEU A 695 21.94 -22.82 -10.98
N ASN A 696 21.53 -23.45 -9.88
CA ASN A 696 22.41 -24.31 -9.07
C ASN A 696 22.94 -25.53 -9.83
N SER A 697 22.14 -26.08 -10.76
CA SER A 697 22.59 -27.16 -11.64
C SER A 697 23.72 -26.69 -12.55
N TYR A 698 23.57 -25.52 -13.19
CA TYR A 698 24.59 -24.94 -14.07
C TYR A 698 25.90 -24.60 -13.33
N LEU A 699 25.83 -24.07 -12.11
CA LEU A 699 27.02 -23.88 -11.25
C LEU A 699 27.82 -25.18 -11.14
N SER A 700 27.13 -26.30 -10.91
CA SER A 700 27.78 -27.61 -10.74
C SER A 700 28.31 -28.18 -12.05
N VAL A 701 27.60 -27.98 -13.18
CA VAL A 701 28.07 -28.41 -14.51
C VAL A 701 29.36 -27.67 -14.90
N LEU A 702 29.40 -26.35 -14.70
CA LEU A 702 30.59 -25.55 -14.97
C LEU A 702 31.78 -25.97 -14.10
N CYS A 703 31.55 -26.34 -12.84
CA CYS A 703 32.59 -26.92 -11.99
C CYS A 703 33.04 -28.30 -12.47
N ASP A 704 32.13 -29.17 -12.92
CA ASP A 704 32.50 -30.49 -13.45
C ASP A 704 33.42 -30.38 -14.67
N GLU A 705 33.15 -29.42 -15.55
CA GLU A 705 33.96 -29.15 -16.74
C GLU A 705 35.31 -28.53 -16.38
N THR A 706 35.30 -27.44 -15.59
CA THR A 706 36.52 -26.70 -15.25
C THR A 706 37.44 -27.51 -14.34
N PHE A 707 36.88 -28.22 -13.36
CA PHE A 707 37.62 -28.99 -12.36
C PHE A 707 37.54 -30.50 -12.62
N SER A 708 37.43 -30.90 -13.88
CA SER A 708 37.30 -32.31 -14.32
C SER A 708 38.40 -33.23 -13.79
N LYS A 709 39.63 -32.70 -13.62
CA LYS A 709 40.80 -33.40 -13.08
C LYS A 709 40.91 -33.38 -11.55
N SER A 710 39.96 -32.77 -10.84
CA SER A 710 40.03 -32.72 -9.37
C SER A 710 39.83 -34.11 -8.75
N PRO A 711 40.67 -34.50 -7.77
CA PRO A 711 40.50 -35.75 -7.05
C PRO A 711 39.20 -35.74 -6.24
N ILE A 712 38.64 -36.92 -6.00
CA ILE A 712 37.48 -37.11 -5.11
C ILE A 712 38.02 -37.30 -3.70
N LEU A 713 37.77 -36.35 -2.80
CA LEU A 713 38.35 -36.32 -1.45
C LEU A 713 37.27 -36.10 -0.38
N TRP A 714 36.73 -37.20 0.13
CA TRP A 714 35.75 -37.21 1.23
C TRP A 714 36.42 -37.16 2.61
N ASN A 715 37.23 -36.12 2.82
CA ASN A 715 37.82 -35.89 4.13
C ASN A 715 37.97 -34.40 4.39
N GLU A 716 37.05 -33.82 5.16
CA GLU A 716 37.09 -32.41 5.53
C GLU A 716 38.31 -32.04 6.37
N LEU A 717 38.98 -32.98 7.04
CA LEU A 717 40.17 -32.69 7.83
C LEU A 717 41.36 -32.31 6.96
N ILE A 718 41.38 -32.73 5.68
CA ILE A 718 42.42 -32.41 4.69
C ILE A 718 41.89 -31.52 3.57
N ASN A 719 40.64 -31.70 3.16
CA ASN A 719 40.00 -30.98 2.06
C ASN A 719 39.48 -29.61 2.51
N ARG A 720 40.38 -28.82 3.10
CA ARG A 720 40.18 -27.44 3.56
C ARG A 720 41.40 -26.62 3.20
N ARG A 721 41.20 -25.33 2.94
CA ARG A 721 42.27 -24.39 2.59
C ARG A 721 43.28 -24.21 3.72
N ASN A 722 42.78 -24.07 4.95
CA ASN A 722 43.59 -24.02 6.16
C ASN A 722 43.26 -25.22 7.05
N LEU A 723 44.28 -26.05 7.33
CA LEU A 723 44.14 -27.18 8.25
C LEU A 723 44.06 -26.68 9.69
N THR A 724 43.32 -27.40 10.52
CA THR A 724 43.39 -27.19 11.97
C THR A 724 44.78 -27.59 12.49
N SER A 725 45.15 -27.16 13.70
CA SER A 725 46.41 -27.59 14.34
C SER A 725 46.47 -29.11 14.47
N GLN A 726 45.36 -29.74 14.84
CA GLN A 726 45.20 -31.20 14.89
C GLN A 726 45.33 -31.84 13.50
N GLY A 727 44.70 -31.26 12.47
CA GLY A 727 44.82 -31.76 11.10
C GLY A 727 46.24 -31.65 10.54
N SER A 728 46.95 -30.55 10.84
CA SER A 728 48.35 -30.36 10.45
C SER A 728 49.28 -31.37 11.11
N LYS A 729 49.07 -31.64 12.42
CA LYS A 729 49.80 -32.67 13.16
C LYS A 729 49.52 -34.06 12.59
N ALA A 730 48.25 -34.40 12.39
CA ALA A 730 47.84 -35.68 11.84
C ALA A 730 48.36 -35.92 10.42
N ARG A 731 48.37 -34.90 9.55
CA ARG A 731 49.00 -34.96 8.24
C ARG A 731 50.49 -35.26 8.34
N ARG A 732 51.19 -34.64 9.30
CA ARG A 732 52.62 -34.90 9.53
C ARG A 732 52.84 -36.34 10.00
N GLU A 733 52.05 -36.83 10.95
CA GLU A 733 52.11 -38.21 11.43
C GLU A 733 51.84 -39.21 10.30
N LEU A 734 50.82 -38.94 9.47
CA LEU A 734 50.50 -39.74 8.28
C LEU A 734 51.69 -39.82 7.32
N ILE A 735 52.31 -38.68 6.97
CA ILE A 735 53.50 -38.64 6.09
C ILE A 735 54.68 -39.39 6.71
N THR A 736 54.95 -39.20 8.01
CA THR A 736 56.01 -39.93 8.72
C THR A 736 55.75 -41.44 8.68
N GLY A 737 54.50 -41.87 8.86
CA GLY A 737 54.09 -43.27 8.73
C GLY A 737 54.31 -43.82 7.32
N MET A 738 53.98 -43.03 6.29
CA MET A 738 54.24 -43.39 4.90
C MET A 738 55.73 -43.58 4.58
N ILE A 739 56.62 -42.83 5.24
CA ILE A 739 58.07 -42.93 4.98
C ILE A 739 58.69 -44.09 5.78
N ASN A 740 58.37 -44.17 7.07
CA ASN A 740 59.08 -45.05 8.00
C ASN A 740 58.42 -46.42 8.19
N HIS A 741 57.12 -46.53 7.92
CA HIS A 741 56.29 -47.68 8.33
C HIS A 741 55.36 -48.20 7.22
N PHE A 742 55.67 -47.93 5.94
CA PHE A 742 54.81 -48.28 4.80
C PHE A 742 54.55 -49.77 4.61
N SER A 743 55.35 -50.66 5.18
CA SER A 743 55.15 -52.11 5.09
C SER A 743 54.18 -52.63 6.15
N LEU A 744 53.75 -51.79 7.09
CA LEU A 744 52.84 -52.16 8.18
C LEU A 744 51.39 -51.83 7.81
N PRO A 745 50.41 -52.67 8.23
CA PRO A 745 49.01 -52.30 8.13
C PRO A 745 48.76 -51.00 8.89
N LYS A 746 48.07 -50.04 8.26
CA LYS A 746 47.78 -48.71 8.82
C LYS A 746 49.01 -47.93 9.28
N PHE A 747 50.20 -48.24 8.76
CA PHE A 747 51.48 -47.68 9.22
C PHE A 747 51.76 -47.90 10.72
N GLY A 748 51.10 -48.88 11.34
CA GLY A 748 51.18 -49.12 12.78
C GLY A 748 50.32 -48.17 13.63
N PHE A 749 49.46 -47.34 13.03
CA PHE A 749 48.53 -46.51 13.81
C PHE A 749 47.49 -47.34 14.55
N SER A 750 47.15 -46.90 15.76
CA SER A 750 46.12 -47.49 16.62
C SER A 750 45.09 -46.44 17.05
N GLY A 751 43.85 -46.86 17.32
CA GLY A 751 42.78 -45.96 17.77
C GLY A 751 41.99 -45.32 16.63
N TYR A 752 41.39 -44.15 16.91
CA TYR A 752 40.45 -43.45 16.02
C TYR A 752 40.80 -41.97 15.83
N GLY A 753 42.09 -41.63 15.91
CA GLY A 753 42.58 -40.26 15.77
C GLY A 753 42.41 -39.68 14.35
N PRO A 754 42.63 -38.37 14.17
CA PRO A 754 42.55 -37.73 12.86
C PRO A 754 43.51 -38.34 11.81
N GLU A 755 44.70 -38.79 12.22
CA GLU A 755 45.69 -39.46 11.37
C GLU A 755 45.19 -40.81 10.84
N VAL A 756 44.50 -41.58 11.67
CA VAL A 756 43.85 -42.84 11.29
C VAL A 756 42.71 -42.56 10.30
N THR A 757 41.91 -41.52 10.55
CA THR A 757 40.82 -41.12 9.64
C THR A 757 41.35 -40.67 8.28
N MET A 758 42.42 -39.88 8.27
CA MET A 758 43.10 -39.46 7.04
C MET A 758 43.65 -40.66 6.27
N TYR A 759 44.31 -41.61 6.96
CA TYR A 759 44.79 -42.85 6.36
C TYR A 759 43.69 -43.61 5.61
N TYR A 760 42.55 -43.87 6.27
CA TYR A 760 41.46 -44.63 5.64
C TYR A 760 40.97 -43.93 4.38
N SER A 761 40.62 -42.65 4.50
CA SER A 761 40.03 -41.87 3.40
C SER A 761 40.96 -41.62 2.20
N LEU A 762 42.26 -41.44 2.43
CA LEU A 762 43.20 -41.03 1.38
C LEU A 762 44.02 -42.17 0.81
N LEU A 763 44.37 -43.17 1.62
CA LEU A 763 45.35 -44.17 1.26
C LEU A 763 44.73 -45.55 1.10
N GLN A 764 43.83 -45.94 2.01
CA GLN A 764 43.18 -47.24 1.92
C GLN A 764 42.03 -47.25 0.92
N GLU A 765 41.10 -46.30 0.99
CA GLU A 765 39.93 -46.22 0.09
C GLU A 765 40.33 -46.00 -1.38
N THR A 766 41.42 -45.28 -1.62
CA THR A 766 41.98 -45.07 -2.97
C THR A 766 42.84 -46.25 -3.44
N GLY A 767 43.19 -47.18 -2.54
CA GLY A 767 44.06 -48.31 -2.82
C GLY A 767 45.55 -47.95 -2.99
N ILE A 768 45.96 -46.71 -2.65
CA ILE A 768 47.36 -46.28 -2.65
C ILE A 768 48.19 -47.11 -1.67
N HIS A 769 47.62 -47.48 -0.52
CA HIS A 769 48.26 -48.37 0.45
C HIS A 769 47.41 -49.63 0.65
N ARG A 770 47.93 -50.78 0.21
CA ARG A 770 47.19 -52.06 0.17
C ARG A 770 48.15 -53.25 0.33
N PRO A 771 47.62 -54.43 0.68
CA PRO A 771 48.46 -55.61 0.79
C PRO A 771 48.94 -56.08 -0.58
N ILE A 772 50.15 -56.63 -0.65
CA ILE A 772 50.73 -57.14 -1.89
C ILE A 772 50.01 -58.45 -2.26
N SER A 773 49.37 -58.50 -3.43
CA SER A 773 48.70 -59.73 -3.89
C SER A 773 49.72 -60.75 -4.39
N SER A 774 49.50 -62.03 -4.13
CA SER A 774 50.41 -63.13 -4.49
C SER A 774 50.70 -63.28 -6.00
N ALA A 775 49.92 -62.63 -6.87
CA ALA A 775 50.09 -62.66 -8.32
C ALA A 775 51.05 -61.61 -8.90
N GLU A 776 51.47 -60.60 -8.12
CA GLU A 776 52.44 -59.57 -8.54
C GLU A 776 53.88 -59.87 -8.05
N ASN A 777 54.08 -61.05 -7.44
CA ASN A 777 55.30 -61.39 -6.72
C ASN A 777 56.32 -62.11 -7.63
N THR A 778 56.96 -61.38 -8.54
CA THR A 778 58.12 -61.90 -9.32
C THR A 778 59.48 -61.53 -8.73
N LEU A 779 59.54 -61.05 -7.47
CA LEU A 779 60.79 -60.81 -6.77
C LEU A 779 60.98 -61.81 -5.62
N LYS A 780 62.19 -62.40 -5.57
CA LYS A 780 62.62 -63.50 -4.71
C LYS A 780 62.37 -63.25 -3.21
N PRO A 781 62.18 -64.31 -2.40
CA PRO A 781 61.79 -64.20 -1.00
C PRO A 781 62.99 -63.89 -0.11
N SER A 782 63.04 -62.68 0.46
CA SER A 782 63.77 -62.45 1.73
C SER A 782 63.28 -61.26 2.56
N ASP A 783 62.27 -60.50 2.13
CA ASP A 783 61.54 -59.56 3.00
C ASP A 783 60.06 -59.60 2.62
N SER A 784 59.26 -60.38 3.36
CA SER A 784 57.81 -60.41 3.20
C SER A 784 57.22 -59.09 3.70
N LYS A 785 57.19 -58.08 2.83
CA LYS A 785 56.41 -56.87 3.06
C LYS A 785 54.96 -57.21 2.75
N ASP A 786 54.12 -57.26 3.77
CA ASP A 786 52.70 -57.59 3.61
C ASP A 786 51.93 -56.46 2.88
N PHE A 787 52.44 -55.23 2.91
CA PHE A 787 51.85 -54.03 2.30
C PHE A 787 52.86 -53.22 1.49
N ALA A 788 52.36 -52.51 0.48
CA ALA A 788 53.13 -51.58 -0.35
C ALA A 788 52.37 -50.28 -0.63
N LEU A 789 53.13 -49.22 -0.90
CA LEU A 789 52.63 -47.98 -1.48
C LEU A 789 52.68 -48.07 -3.00
N HIS A 790 51.53 -47.95 -3.65
CA HIS A 790 51.41 -47.92 -5.10
C HIS A 790 51.21 -46.47 -5.56
N THR A 791 51.97 -46.05 -6.57
CA THR A 791 51.84 -44.72 -7.18
C THR A 791 50.60 -44.59 -8.07
N THR A 792 49.92 -45.71 -8.35
CA THR A 792 48.69 -45.78 -9.14
C THR A 792 47.64 -46.66 -8.43
N PRO A 793 46.39 -46.19 -8.30
CA PRO A 793 45.27 -47.01 -7.83
C PRO A 793 45.07 -48.24 -8.73
N PRO A 794 44.66 -49.40 -8.21
CA PRO A 794 44.42 -50.58 -9.03
C PRO A 794 43.36 -50.38 -10.12
N LEU A 795 43.66 -50.85 -11.33
CA LEU A 795 42.73 -50.94 -12.45
C LEU A 795 41.70 -52.07 -12.21
N ARG A 796 40.76 -51.95 -11.26
CA ARG A 796 39.43 -52.64 -11.32
C ARG A 796 38.44 -52.23 -10.22
N ARG A 797 37.24 -51.86 -10.69
CA ARG A 797 35.89 -51.86 -10.07
C ARG A 797 35.66 -50.93 -8.86
N TYR A 798 35.38 -49.66 -9.14
CA TYR A 798 34.34 -48.95 -8.39
C TYR A 798 32.97 -49.50 -8.81
N TYR A 799 32.28 -50.22 -7.91
CA TYR A 799 30.88 -50.59 -8.12
C TYR A 799 29.96 -49.40 -7.75
N ARG A 800 29.21 -48.95 -8.76
CA ARG A 800 27.85 -48.39 -8.74
C ARG A 800 27.42 -47.55 -7.52
N PHE A 801 27.32 -46.24 -7.73
CA PHE A 801 26.09 -45.50 -7.46
C PHE A 801 25.76 -44.66 -8.70
N SER A 802 24.54 -44.84 -9.23
CA SER A 802 24.01 -44.31 -10.51
C SER A 802 24.53 -45.00 -11.79
N GLY A 803 23.62 -45.62 -12.54
CA GLY A 803 23.92 -46.49 -13.67
C GLY A 803 24.35 -45.80 -14.96
N ARG A 804 25.55 -45.20 -15.01
CA ARG A 804 26.24 -44.88 -16.27
C ARG A 804 27.74 -45.17 -16.16
N ARG A 805 28.31 -45.80 -17.21
CA ARG A 805 29.75 -46.08 -17.33
C ARG A 805 30.50 -44.76 -17.51
N VAL A 806 31.55 -44.52 -16.71
CA VAL A 806 32.53 -43.45 -16.95
C VAL A 806 33.87 -44.11 -17.28
N GLY A 807 34.47 -43.66 -18.38
CA GLY A 807 35.72 -44.18 -18.94
C GLY A 807 36.97 -43.78 -18.16
N TYR A 808 38.03 -44.54 -18.42
CA TYR A 808 39.37 -44.44 -17.84
C TYR A 808 40.11 -43.16 -18.26
N LEU A 809 40.99 -42.66 -17.38
CA LEU A 809 42.21 -41.93 -17.74
C LEU A 809 43.22 -42.03 -16.60
N CYS A 810 44.25 -42.86 -16.79
CA CYS A 810 45.53 -42.73 -16.11
C CYS A 810 46.13 -41.37 -16.46
N ALA A 811 46.58 -40.61 -15.47
CA ALA A 811 47.56 -39.56 -15.70
C ALA A 811 48.95 -40.22 -15.55
N ASP A 812 49.55 -40.58 -16.67
CA ASP A 812 51.00 -40.75 -16.73
C ASP A 812 51.66 -39.40 -16.47
N GLY A 813 52.64 -39.36 -15.57
CA GLY A 813 53.50 -38.19 -15.36
C GLY A 813 53.68 -37.75 -13.91
N TRP A 814 54.18 -38.64 -13.05
CA TRP A 814 55.05 -38.25 -11.93
C TRP A 814 56.29 -39.15 -12.00
N GLY A 815 57.31 -38.65 -12.69
CA GLY A 815 58.68 -39.14 -12.68
C GLY A 815 59.58 -37.98 -12.31
#